data_AF-A0A246G6D5-F1
#
_entry.id   AF-A0A246G6D5-F1
#
_cell.length_a   1.000
_cell.length_b   1.000
_cell.length_c   1.000
_cell.angle_alpha   90.00
_cell.angle_beta   90.00
_cell.angle_gamma   90.00
#
_symmetry.space_group_name_H-M   'P 1'
#
loop_
_entity.id
_entity.type
_entity.pdbx_description
1 polymer ?
#
loop_
_entity_poly.entity_id
_entity_poly.type
_entity_poly.pdbx_seq_one_letter_code
_entity_poly.pdbx_strand_id
1 'polypeptide(L)'
;MTRTHEIRPDLDEGIDRKVLAQLRARFLALNEGRMARAIEGLTPRQQSVLTLLPLFFHVNHPLLPGYVSGSTPAGLSNFEPDAQALAEAQRLTRTFSYKPRHGNPPRPIHGLFLMGSLGTLAQADQSDMDVWVCHAADLSENELAELRKKCQLLETWALSMGAEAHFFLIEPTRFIQGERDTQLSSEDCGTSQHYLLLDEFYRTAIWLAGRTPIWWLVPVYEETRYAEFTHALISKRFIRADETLDLGHLAHIPPGEFIGAGLWQLFKGIESPYKSVLKLLLTEVYASEHPRVQCLSLRFKRAVFANQMDLDELDPYIVVYRRIEEYLKARNEPERLELVRRSLYLKVNRKLSVGQRTGWQRLLLERLANEWGWDQRQLALLDSRSQWKVRQVASERRALVNELNYSYRFLTQFARTEQSVSLINKRDINVLGRRLYAAFERKAGKVEFINPGIAPDLAEDTLTLVQSPNRKEPGQHHWGLYNGSLTALEWEHFAPIKRSRDLLEMLTWCHRNGVIDSSTRLALHPGTSDMTEFELFNLLGSLQQTVVLPLASVDEERLLRSAVPEEVLLLINVGVDPLKHHRDLNILMTTERTDSLSYAGVRENLVLTLDQVTVNSWNEVMVSRYDGPHALLDCLRDYLNQLPANHLPRLRVRCFCHNRAQFIAQRVEEIFDTAQNLLLGQENHRYLVQVQQHYHVMELTPGQANHVSLATQDALITYLSEELASYSPLHLDTMALEDHDLALLLPMGLPDCVQVFYRINDGIAELYVLDEFNALWQQRLPFHDEQSLLVPLQRFLQSIIYRRDALLPLDPQQPLGAVQIQYYQLLPSGTGRARRAEPRPAPQTPANKPFYDVQAIIGKAAPGQVGITLYCNQREFSELEFGDQLFAVVAQEIVGQRREAERYRCYITDLDLSGLLGDVQSPSNLYLRYKADLELALNEALNQV
;
A
#
# COMPACT_ATOMS: atom_id res chain seq x y z
N MET A 1 -61.85 1.79 -27.33
CA MET A 1 -61.18 0.49 -27.13
C MET A 1 -60.46 0.09 -28.41
N THR A 2 -59.25 0.60 -28.64
CA THR A 2 -58.40 0.23 -29.77
C THR A 2 -57.68 -1.06 -29.41
N ARG A 3 -57.87 -2.12 -30.20
CA ARG A 3 -57.32 -3.45 -29.95
C ARG A 3 -55.79 -3.42 -30.03
N THR A 4 -55.12 -3.42 -28.87
CA THR A 4 -53.68 -3.67 -28.69
C THR A 4 -53.40 -5.16 -28.90
N HIS A 5 -53.27 -5.59 -30.16
CA HIS A 5 -52.90 -6.97 -30.44
C HIS A 5 -51.38 -7.15 -30.40
N GLU A 6 -50.97 -8.07 -29.53
CA GLU A 6 -49.61 -8.64 -29.50
C GLU A 6 -49.32 -9.31 -30.85
N ILE A 7 -48.14 -9.06 -31.40
CA ILE A 7 -47.66 -9.69 -32.63
C ILE A 7 -46.90 -10.97 -32.26
N ARG A 8 -47.29 -12.11 -32.83
CA ARG A 8 -46.65 -13.43 -32.61
C ARG A 8 -46.36 -14.14 -33.95
N PRO A 9 -45.26 -13.81 -34.65
CA PRO A 9 -44.86 -14.47 -35.87
C PRO A 9 -44.49 -15.93 -35.61
N ASP A 10 -44.97 -16.86 -36.44
CA ASP A 10 -44.63 -18.28 -36.38
C ASP A 10 -44.10 -18.72 -37.76
N LEU A 11 -42.94 -19.38 -37.78
CA LEU A 11 -42.34 -19.88 -39.02
C LEU A 11 -43.14 -21.04 -39.62
N ASP A 12 -43.74 -21.87 -38.78
CA ASP A 12 -44.43 -23.10 -39.16
C ASP A 12 -45.83 -22.79 -39.72
N GLU A 13 -46.48 -21.73 -39.23
CA GLU A 13 -47.75 -21.21 -39.76
C GLU A 13 -47.58 -20.20 -40.92
N GLY A 14 -46.34 -19.72 -41.13
CA GLY A 14 -45.98 -18.74 -42.16
C GLY A 14 -46.01 -17.29 -41.66
N ILE A 15 -45.08 -16.47 -42.16
CA ILE A 15 -44.87 -15.08 -41.70
C ILE A 15 -45.35 -14.08 -42.75
N ASP A 16 -46.22 -13.14 -42.37
CA ASP A 16 -46.58 -11.99 -43.22
C ASP A 16 -45.53 -10.87 -43.12
N ARG A 17 -45.02 -10.41 -44.27
CA ARG A 17 -44.08 -9.27 -44.36
C ARG A 17 -44.64 -7.99 -43.73
N LYS A 18 -45.96 -7.79 -43.76
CA LYS A 18 -46.61 -6.63 -43.12
C LYS A 18 -46.43 -6.65 -41.60
N VAL A 19 -46.48 -7.85 -41.00
CA VAL A 19 -46.30 -8.03 -39.55
C VAL A 19 -44.85 -7.70 -39.15
N LEU A 20 -43.86 -8.15 -39.93
CA LEU A 20 -42.46 -7.79 -39.72
C LEU A 20 -42.21 -6.27 -39.88
N ALA A 21 -42.82 -5.65 -40.89
CA ALA A 21 -42.74 -4.20 -41.08
C ALA A 21 -43.38 -3.43 -39.91
N GLN A 22 -44.49 -3.93 -39.35
CA GLN A 22 -45.12 -3.33 -38.17
C GLN A 22 -44.25 -3.45 -36.92
N LEU A 23 -43.60 -4.60 -36.69
CA LEU A 23 -42.61 -4.75 -35.60
C LEU A 23 -41.43 -3.78 -35.78
N ARG A 24 -40.92 -3.65 -37.01
CA ARG A 24 -39.88 -2.67 -37.35
C ARG A 24 -40.31 -1.24 -37.03
N ALA A 25 -41.52 -0.87 -37.44
CA ALA A 25 -42.07 0.46 -37.16
C ALA A 25 -42.21 0.73 -35.66
N ARG A 26 -42.61 -0.27 -34.87
CA ARG A 26 -42.71 -0.14 -33.40
C ARG A 26 -41.36 0.19 -32.78
N PHE A 27 -40.29 -0.57 -33.05
CA PHE A 27 -39.00 -0.25 -32.45
C PHE A 27 -38.46 1.10 -32.94
N LEU A 28 -38.67 1.46 -34.21
CA LEU A 28 -38.23 2.75 -34.75
C LEU A 28 -38.95 3.93 -34.08
N ALA A 29 -40.23 3.77 -33.73
CA ALA A 29 -40.96 4.79 -32.98
C ALA A 29 -40.38 5.01 -31.57
N LEU A 30 -39.97 3.94 -30.87
CA LEU A 30 -39.27 4.07 -29.58
C LEU A 30 -37.90 4.72 -29.76
N ASN A 31 -37.18 4.34 -30.82
CA ASN A 31 -35.88 4.92 -31.14
C ASN A 31 -35.98 6.43 -31.38
N GLU A 32 -36.98 6.87 -32.15
CA GLU A 32 -37.25 8.29 -32.41
C GLU A 32 -37.60 9.03 -31.11
N GLY A 33 -38.46 8.45 -30.26
CA GLY A 33 -38.79 9.02 -28.96
C GLY A 33 -37.58 9.16 -28.03
N ARG A 34 -36.72 8.14 -27.98
CA ARG A 34 -35.46 8.18 -27.22
C ARG A 34 -34.45 9.15 -27.81
N MET A 35 -34.36 9.27 -29.13
CA MET A 35 -33.53 10.27 -29.81
C MET A 35 -33.99 11.70 -29.46
N ALA A 36 -35.29 11.96 -29.48
CA ALA A 36 -35.84 13.26 -29.08
C ALA A 36 -35.47 13.60 -27.62
N ARG A 37 -35.61 12.64 -26.70
CA ARG A 37 -35.16 12.78 -25.30
C ARG A 37 -33.66 13.02 -25.19
N ALA A 38 -32.86 12.33 -26.02
CA ALA A 38 -31.42 12.50 -26.05
C ALA A 38 -31.04 13.93 -26.43
N ILE A 39 -31.62 14.46 -27.51
CA ILE A 39 -31.39 15.81 -28.02
C ILE A 39 -31.82 16.86 -26.99
N GLU A 40 -32.98 16.69 -26.33
CA GLU A 40 -33.47 17.61 -25.29
C GLU A 40 -32.46 17.80 -24.14
N GLY A 41 -31.76 16.74 -23.76
CA GLY A 41 -30.76 16.77 -22.69
C GLY A 41 -29.35 17.23 -23.12
N LEU A 42 -29.12 17.55 -24.39
CA LEU A 42 -27.83 18.00 -24.91
C LEU A 42 -27.80 19.51 -25.13
N THR A 43 -26.62 20.13 -24.96
CA THR A 43 -26.39 21.52 -25.37
C THR A 43 -26.41 21.67 -26.89
N PRO A 44 -26.66 22.86 -27.47
CA PRO A 44 -26.71 23.03 -28.92
C PRO A 44 -25.45 22.55 -29.67
N ARG A 45 -24.25 22.71 -29.07
CA ARG A 45 -22.99 22.22 -29.66
C ARG A 45 -22.91 20.70 -29.66
N GLN A 46 -23.32 20.05 -28.57
CA GLN A 46 -23.39 18.59 -28.48
C GLN A 46 -24.48 18.01 -29.40
N GLN A 47 -25.59 18.71 -29.59
CA GLN A 47 -26.62 18.33 -30.58
C GLN A 47 -26.07 18.33 -32.00
N SER A 48 -25.26 19.33 -32.37
CA SER A 48 -24.58 19.35 -33.68
C SER A 48 -23.63 18.16 -33.84
N VAL A 49 -22.93 17.72 -32.78
CA VAL A 49 -22.12 16.50 -32.80
C VAL A 49 -22.98 15.31 -33.20
N LEU A 50 -24.03 15.01 -32.43
CA LEU A 50 -24.89 13.86 -32.67
C LEU A 50 -25.55 13.88 -34.06
N THR A 51 -25.97 15.06 -34.53
CA THR A 51 -26.59 15.26 -35.85
C THR A 51 -25.63 14.92 -37.00
N LEU A 52 -24.34 15.22 -36.84
CA LEU A 52 -23.35 15.13 -37.92
C LEU A 52 -22.58 13.82 -37.98
N LEU A 53 -22.60 13.01 -36.91
CA LEU A 53 -21.91 11.72 -36.89
C LEU A 53 -22.25 10.83 -38.10
N PRO A 54 -23.54 10.62 -38.46
CA PRO A 54 -23.87 9.83 -39.65
C PRO A 54 -23.25 10.38 -40.94
N LEU A 55 -23.23 11.70 -41.10
CA LEU A 55 -22.64 12.35 -42.27
C LEU A 55 -21.12 12.11 -42.33
N PHE A 56 -20.42 12.21 -41.21
CA PHE A 56 -18.97 12.04 -41.16
C PHE A 56 -18.52 10.61 -41.47
N PHE A 57 -19.31 9.59 -41.12
CA PHE A 57 -19.04 8.22 -41.55
C PHE A 57 -19.52 7.92 -42.98
N HIS A 58 -20.49 8.67 -43.49
CA HIS A 58 -20.97 8.53 -44.86
C HIS A 58 -20.04 9.21 -45.88
N VAL A 59 -19.47 10.38 -45.56
CA VAL A 59 -18.65 11.19 -46.46
C VAL A 59 -17.21 11.30 -45.96
N ASN A 60 -16.26 10.89 -46.80
CA ASN A 60 -14.84 11.17 -46.57
C ASN A 60 -14.42 12.40 -47.37
N HIS A 61 -14.17 13.54 -46.70
CA HIS A 61 -13.85 14.80 -47.37
C HIS A 61 -12.86 15.65 -46.55
N PRO A 62 -11.83 16.28 -47.17
CA PRO A 62 -10.78 17.02 -46.44
C PRO A 62 -11.24 18.17 -45.54
N LEU A 63 -12.43 18.70 -45.82
CA LEU A 63 -13.05 19.80 -45.05
C LEU A 63 -13.90 19.34 -43.87
N LEU A 64 -14.10 18.03 -43.70
CA LEU A 64 -14.90 17.47 -42.62
C LEU A 64 -13.98 16.89 -41.52
N PRO A 65 -14.40 16.97 -40.24
CA PRO A 65 -13.75 16.24 -39.17
C PRO A 65 -13.61 14.75 -39.48
N GLY A 66 -12.52 14.14 -38.99
CA GLY A 66 -12.25 12.72 -39.19
C GLY A 66 -11.60 12.34 -40.52
N TYR A 67 -11.32 13.29 -41.43
CA TYR A 67 -10.58 13.01 -42.65
C TYR A 67 -9.13 12.59 -42.35
N VAL A 68 -8.70 11.45 -42.88
CA VAL A 68 -7.32 10.94 -42.76
C VAL A 68 -6.62 11.00 -44.12
N SER A 69 -7.19 10.34 -45.13
CA SER A 69 -6.68 10.32 -46.50
C SER A 69 -7.83 10.12 -47.49
N GLY A 70 -7.56 10.13 -48.80
CA GLY A 70 -8.57 9.86 -49.82
C GLY A 70 -9.09 8.41 -49.82
N SER A 71 -8.33 7.46 -49.26
CA SER A 71 -8.67 6.04 -49.19
C SER A 71 -9.46 5.64 -47.95
N THR A 72 -9.68 6.56 -47.01
CA THR A 72 -10.33 6.22 -45.74
C THR A 72 -11.75 5.70 -45.97
N PRO A 73 -12.11 4.54 -45.38
CA PRO A 73 -13.44 3.96 -45.54
C PRO A 73 -14.55 4.95 -45.18
N ALA A 74 -15.49 5.11 -46.11
CA ALA A 74 -16.69 5.90 -45.91
C ALA A 74 -17.81 5.45 -46.84
N GLY A 75 -19.03 5.55 -46.33
CA GLY A 75 -20.24 5.08 -47.00
C GLY A 75 -21.08 4.30 -46.00
N LEU A 76 -22.07 4.98 -45.43
CA LEU A 76 -23.00 4.40 -44.49
C LEU A 76 -24.17 3.75 -45.24
N SER A 77 -24.47 2.49 -44.92
CA SER A 77 -25.56 1.73 -45.52
C SER A 77 -26.90 2.44 -45.34
N ASN A 78 -27.70 2.54 -46.41
CA ASN A 78 -29.07 3.06 -46.38
C ASN A 78 -29.23 4.46 -45.74
N PHE A 79 -28.18 5.28 -45.76
CA PHE A 79 -28.19 6.64 -45.25
C PHE A 79 -27.97 7.64 -46.38
N GLU A 80 -28.81 8.66 -46.41
CA GLU A 80 -28.65 9.86 -47.23
C GLU A 80 -28.80 11.06 -46.29
N PRO A 81 -27.92 12.08 -46.37
CA PRO A 81 -27.99 13.21 -45.47
C PRO A 81 -29.23 14.08 -45.76
N ASP A 82 -29.99 14.40 -44.72
CA ASP A 82 -31.12 15.30 -44.82
C ASP A 82 -30.68 16.79 -44.90
N ALA A 83 -31.64 17.67 -45.16
CA ALA A 83 -31.38 19.10 -45.28
C ALA A 83 -30.81 19.71 -43.98
N GLN A 84 -31.15 19.16 -42.82
CA GLN A 84 -30.68 19.66 -41.52
C GLN A 84 -29.20 19.31 -41.32
N ALA A 85 -28.81 18.06 -41.54
CA ALA A 85 -27.42 17.61 -41.46
C ALA A 85 -26.52 18.38 -42.44
N LEU A 86 -27.01 18.65 -43.65
CA LEU A 86 -26.27 19.44 -44.65
C LEU A 86 -26.12 20.92 -44.22
N ALA A 87 -27.16 21.52 -43.65
CA ALA A 87 -27.09 22.89 -43.14
C ALA A 87 -26.12 22.99 -41.95
N GLU A 88 -26.13 22.03 -41.02
CA GLU A 88 -25.18 21.96 -39.91
C GLU A 88 -23.74 21.75 -40.41
N ALA A 89 -23.53 20.92 -41.43
CA ALA A 89 -22.21 20.73 -42.03
C ALA A 89 -21.68 22.02 -42.68
N GLN A 90 -22.54 22.80 -43.33
CA GLN A 90 -22.19 24.10 -43.90
C GLN A 90 -21.91 25.17 -42.83
N ARG A 91 -22.53 25.07 -41.65
CA ARG A 91 -22.22 25.93 -40.50
C ARG A 91 -20.80 25.68 -39.98
N LEU A 92 -20.36 24.42 -39.97
CA LEU A 92 -18.97 24.06 -39.63
C LEU A 92 -17.99 24.50 -40.72
N THR A 93 -18.28 24.16 -41.97
CA THR A 93 -17.39 24.49 -43.09
C THR A 93 -18.17 25.07 -44.27
N ARG A 94 -18.20 26.40 -44.38
CA ARG A 94 -19.02 27.14 -45.37
C ARG A 94 -18.80 26.74 -46.83
N THR A 95 -17.59 26.29 -47.16
CA THR A 95 -17.21 25.87 -48.52
C THR A 95 -17.54 24.40 -48.81
N PHE A 96 -18.05 23.65 -47.84
CA PHE A 96 -18.48 22.28 -48.05
C PHE A 96 -19.77 22.23 -48.88
N SER A 97 -19.73 21.44 -49.95
CA SER A 97 -20.87 21.16 -50.81
C SER A 97 -20.99 19.65 -50.96
N TYR A 98 -22.12 19.09 -50.52
CA TYR A 98 -22.38 17.67 -50.65
C TYR A 98 -22.65 17.31 -52.11
N LYS A 99 -21.94 16.29 -52.59
CA LYS A 99 -22.15 15.70 -53.90
C LYS A 99 -22.59 14.25 -53.71
N PRO A 100 -23.84 13.89 -54.08
CA PRO A 100 -24.29 12.52 -54.03
C PRO A 100 -23.36 11.61 -54.83
N ARG A 101 -23.02 10.45 -54.27
CA ARG A 101 -22.22 9.45 -55.00
C ARG A 101 -23.13 8.74 -56.00
N HIS A 102 -22.83 8.85 -57.29
CA HIS A 102 -23.56 8.15 -58.34
C HIS A 102 -23.13 6.67 -58.43
N GLY A 103 -24.06 5.78 -58.81
CA GLY A 103 -23.84 4.34 -58.94
C GLY A 103 -24.13 3.56 -57.65
N ASN A 104 -23.48 2.40 -57.47
CA ASN A 104 -23.56 1.58 -56.26
C ASN A 104 -22.21 1.60 -55.53
N PRO A 105 -21.80 2.74 -54.93
CA PRO A 105 -20.49 2.86 -54.28
C PRO A 105 -20.38 1.89 -53.09
N PRO A 106 -19.15 1.46 -52.72
CA PRO A 106 -18.93 0.68 -51.52
C PRO A 106 -19.52 1.38 -50.29
N ARG A 107 -20.23 0.61 -49.45
CA ARG A 107 -20.82 1.07 -48.19
C ARG A 107 -20.27 0.26 -47.02
N PRO A 108 -18.96 0.41 -46.71
CA PRO A 108 -18.28 -0.44 -45.72
C PRO A 108 -18.76 -0.21 -44.28
N ILE A 109 -19.50 0.87 -44.01
CA ILE A 109 -20.10 1.12 -42.69
C ILE A 109 -21.54 0.61 -42.74
N HIS A 110 -21.82 -0.41 -41.96
CA HIS A 110 -23.11 -1.08 -41.90
C HIS A 110 -24.10 -0.38 -40.97
N GLY A 111 -23.65 0.16 -39.84
CA GLY A 111 -24.56 0.85 -38.92
C GLY A 111 -23.85 1.63 -37.83
N LEU A 112 -24.55 2.65 -37.33
CA LEU A 112 -24.13 3.49 -36.22
C LEU A 112 -25.15 3.42 -35.10
N PHE A 113 -24.69 3.09 -33.91
CA PHE A 113 -25.53 2.98 -32.72
C PHE A 113 -24.89 3.74 -31.56
N LEU A 114 -25.66 4.63 -30.96
CA LEU A 114 -25.28 5.29 -29.73
C LEU A 114 -25.77 4.45 -28.55
N MET A 115 -24.89 4.07 -27.64
CA MET A 115 -25.22 3.36 -26.40
C MET A 115 -25.08 4.27 -25.17
N GLY A 116 -25.52 3.74 -24.03
CA GLY A 116 -25.30 4.38 -22.73
C GLY A 116 -26.53 5.11 -22.19
N SER A 117 -26.32 6.20 -21.45
CA SER A 117 -27.39 6.89 -20.74
C SER A 117 -28.16 7.93 -21.58
N LEU A 118 -27.73 8.25 -22.79
CA LEU A 118 -28.45 9.20 -23.64
C LEU A 118 -29.86 8.72 -23.99
N GLY A 119 -30.81 9.65 -23.97
CA GLY A 119 -32.23 9.38 -24.17
C GLY A 119 -32.87 8.54 -23.06
N THR A 120 -32.27 8.53 -21.85
CA THR A 120 -32.78 7.81 -20.67
C THR A 120 -32.90 8.72 -19.46
N LEU A 121 -33.60 8.25 -18.42
CA LEU A 121 -33.78 8.97 -17.15
C LEU A 121 -32.43 9.36 -16.54
N ALA A 122 -31.39 8.55 -16.76
CA ALA A 122 -30.06 8.77 -16.21
C ALA A 122 -29.14 9.64 -17.08
N GLN A 123 -29.64 10.24 -18.18
CA GLN A 123 -28.87 11.22 -18.95
C GLN A 123 -28.60 12.46 -18.09
N ALA A 124 -27.32 12.71 -17.85
CA ALA A 124 -26.82 13.94 -17.26
C ALA A 124 -26.04 14.75 -18.31
N ASP A 125 -25.75 16.02 -17.99
CA ASP A 125 -25.12 16.98 -18.91
C ASP A 125 -23.68 16.56 -19.32
N GLN A 126 -23.04 15.71 -18.49
CA GLN A 126 -21.71 15.13 -18.70
C GLN A 126 -21.77 13.66 -19.18
N SER A 127 -22.90 13.19 -19.74
CA SER A 127 -22.95 11.82 -20.26
C SER A 127 -22.06 11.67 -21.49
N ASP A 128 -21.30 10.58 -21.51
CA ASP A 128 -20.48 10.11 -22.63
C ASP A 128 -21.35 9.58 -23.78
N MET A 129 -20.84 9.72 -25.01
CA MET A 129 -21.42 9.18 -26.24
C MET A 129 -20.63 7.96 -26.72
N ASP A 130 -21.03 6.77 -26.29
CA ASP A 130 -20.44 5.51 -26.77
C ASP A 130 -21.07 5.10 -28.11
N VAL A 131 -20.31 5.15 -29.20
CA VAL A 131 -20.83 4.90 -30.55
C VAL A 131 -20.24 3.63 -31.14
N TRP A 132 -21.09 2.64 -31.41
CA TRP A 132 -20.71 1.45 -32.16
C TRP A 132 -20.73 1.75 -33.66
N VAL A 133 -19.57 1.59 -34.29
CA VAL A 133 -19.36 1.70 -35.73
C VAL A 133 -19.29 0.28 -36.30
N CYS A 134 -20.45 -0.22 -36.70
CA CYS A 134 -20.55 -1.56 -37.30
C CYS A 134 -20.04 -1.49 -38.74
N HIS A 135 -19.02 -2.26 -39.07
CA HIS A 135 -18.39 -2.24 -40.39
C HIS A 135 -18.42 -3.59 -41.10
N ALA A 136 -18.01 -3.61 -42.36
CA ALA A 136 -17.92 -4.82 -43.17
C ALA A 136 -16.69 -5.65 -42.82
N ALA A 137 -16.81 -6.98 -42.92
CA ALA A 137 -15.76 -7.94 -42.59
C ALA A 137 -14.62 -7.97 -43.61
N ASP A 138 -14.84 -7.42 -44.81
CA ASP A 138 -13.91 -7.42 -45.94
C ASP A 138 -12.98 -6.19 -45.97
N LEU A 139 -13.00 -5.35 -44.93
CA LEU A 139 -12.02 -4.27 -44.76
C LEU A 139 -10.63 -4.84 -44.48
N SER A 140 -9.64 -4.36 -45.24
CA SER A 140 -8.23 -4.69 -45.00
C SER A 140 -7.70 -4.05 -43.70
N GLU A 141 -6.60 -4.58 -43.17
CA GLU A 141 -5.95 -4.02 -41.97
C GLU A 141 -5.58 -2.53 -42.11
N ASN A 142 -5.17 -2.11 -43.31
CA ASN A 142 -4.87 -0.70 -43.59
C ASN A 142 -6.14 0.17 -43.54
N GLU A 143 -7.25 -0.31 -44.10
CA GLU A 143 -8.53 0.38 -44.05
C GLU A 143 -9.07 0.47 -42.62
N LEU A 144 -8.93 -0.59 -41.83
CA LEU A 144 -9.26 -0.61 -40.40
C LEU A 144 -8.39 0.39 -39.63
N ALA A 145 -7.08 0.45 -39.89
CA ALA A 145 -6.19 1.42 -39.27
C ALA A 145 -6.58 2.87 -39.61
N GLU A 146 -6.94 3.17 -40.86
CA GLU A 146 -7.46 4.49 -41.23
C GLU A 146 -8.81 4.80 -40.58
N LEU A 147 -9.71 3.82 -40.48
CA LEU A 147 -10.99 3.99 -39.81
C LEU A 147 -10.83 4.23 -38.30
N ARG A 148 -9.90 3.54 -37.63
CA ARG A 148 -9.53 3.79 -36.22
C ARG A 148 -8.99 5.21 -36.06
N LYS A 149 -8.10 5.66 -36.96
CA LYS A 149 -7.56 7.03 -36.92
C LYS A 149 -8.63 8.09 -37.18
N LYS A 150 -9.58 7.81 -38.08
CA LYS A 150 -10.77 8.65 -38.29
C LYS A 150 -11.60 8.79 -37.02
N CYS A 151 -11.84 7.68 -36.31
CA CYS A 151 -12.53 7.69 -35.03
C CYS A 151 -11.83 8.61 -34.01
N GLN A 152 -10.53 8.45 -33.79
CA GLN A 152 -9.75 9.32 -32.87
C GLN A 152 -9.84 10.81 -33.20
N LEU A 153 -9.81 11.16 -34.48
CA LEU A 153 -10.00 12.54 -34.94
C LEU A 153 -11.41 13.06 -34.66
N LEU A 154 -12.43 12.21 -34.78
CA LEU A 154 -13.80 12.54 -34.42
C LEU A 154 -14.00 12.69 -32.90
N GLU A 155 -13.32 11.90 -32.08
CA GLU A 155 -13.31 12.05 -30.61
C GLU A 155 -12.73 13.42 -30.22
N THR A 156 -11.59 13.77 -30.82
CA THR A 156 -10.94 15.08 -30.61
C THR A 156 -11.87 16.23 -31.02
N TRP A 157 -12.55 16.09 -32.17
CA TRP A 157 -13.50 17.09 -32.63
C TRP A 157 -14.72 17.19 -31.71
N ALA A 158 -15.32 16.07 -31.31
CA ALA A 158 -16.46 16.06 -30.40
C ALA A 158 -16.10 16.73 -29.06
N LEU A 159 -14.90 16.46 -28.53
CA LEU A 159 -14.40 17.09 -27.31
C LEU A 159 -14.30 18.62 -27.46
N SER A 160 -13.84 19.11 -28.61
CA SER A 160 -13.82 20.56 -28.91
C SER A 160 -15.21 21.21 -28.95
N MET A 161 -16.25 20.40 -29.18
CA MET A 161 -17.66 20.80 -29.16
C MET A 161 -18.31 20.61 -27.78
N GLY A 162 -17.55 20.13 -26.77
CA GLY A 162 -18.03 19.86 -25.42
C GLY A 162 -18.78 18.53 -25.29
N ALA A 163 -18.65 17.61 -26.26
CA ALA A 163 -19.17 16.25 -26.20
C ALA A 163 -18.03 15.27 -25.97
N GLU A 164 -18.10 14.46 -24.93
CA GLU A 164 -17.22 13.30 -24.79
C GLU A 164 -17.80 12.14 -25.61
N ALA A 165 -17.10 11.71 -26.66
CA ALA A 165 -17.54 10.62 -27.53
C ALA A 165 -16.42 9.60 -27.67
N HIS A 166 -16.79 8.31 -27.68
CA HIS A 166 -15.89 7.17 -27.83
C HIS A 166 -16.42 6.26 -28.93
N PHE A 167 -15.59 5.93 -29.93
CA PHE A 167 -16.04 5.11 -31.07
C PHE A 167 -15.44 3.72 -31.04
N PHE A 168 -16.31 2.71 -31.13
CA PHE A 168 -15.94 1.32 -31.06
C PHE A 168 -16.22 0.64 -32.41
N LEU A 169 -15.17 0.11 -33.05
CA LEU A 169 -15.33 -0.65 -34.29
C LEU A 169 -15.86 -2.04 -33.98
N ILE A 170 -16.98 -2.40 -34.59
CA ILE A 170 -17.64 -3.69 -34.39
C ILE A 170 -17.73 -4.40 -35.74
N GLU A 171 -17.08 -5.54 -35.85
CA GLU A 171 -17.30 -6.48 -36.96
C GLU A 171 -18.38 -7.48 -36.52
N PRO A 172 -19.59 -7.44 -37.13
CA PRO A 172 -20.74 -8.20 -36.63
C PRO A 172 -20.53 -9.72 -36.60
N THR A 173 -19.83 -10.31 -37.57
CA THR A 173 -19.69 -11.78 -37.66
C THR A 173 -18.75 -12.34 -36.59
N ARG A 174 -17.62 -11.68 -36.32
CA ARG A 174 -16.70 -11.95 -35.21
C ARG A 174 -17.36 -11.69 -33.86
N PHE A 175 -18.14 -10.62 -33.76
CA PHE A 175 -18.87 -10.31 -32.53
C PHE A 175 -19.81 -11.47 -32.13
N ILE A 176 -20.59 -12.03 -33.06
CA ILE A 176 -21.47 -13.18 -32.81
C ILE A 176 -20.70 -14.41 -32.30
N GLN A 177 -19.46 -14.61 -32.77
CA GLN A 177 -18.60 -15.71 -32.33
C GLN A 177 -17.97 -15.49 -30.95
N GLY A 178 -18.21 -14.34 -30.33
CA GLY A 178 -17.59 -13.95 -29.05
C GLY A 178 -16.15 -13.46 -29.21
N GLU A 179 -15.66 -13.26 -30.44
CA GLU A 179 -14.33 -12.71 -30.69
C GLU A 179 -14.35 -11.18 -30.52
N ARG A 180 -13.36 -10.63 -29.80
CA ARG A 180 -13.17 -9.19 -29.62
C ARG A 180 -11.74 -8.77 -29.93
N ASP A 181 -11.59 -7.57 -30.49
CA ASP A 181 -10.31 -6.88 -30.51
C ASP A 181 -9.96 -6.45 -29.07
N THR A 182 -8.75 -6.77 -28.61
CA THR A 182 -8.24 -6.51 -27.25
C THR A 182 -8.17 -5.02 -26.86
N GLN A 183 -8.47 -4.10 -27.76
CA GLN A 183 -8.40 -2.64 -27.55
C GLN A 183 -9.64 -2.03 -26.87
N LEU A 184 -10.64 -2.82 -26.48
CA LEU A 184 -11.87 -2.33 -25.83
C LEU A 184 -11.72 -2.03 -24.32
N SER A 185 -10.58 -2.37 -23.71
CA SER A 185 -10.24 -1.95 -22.34
C SER A 185 -8.74 -2.11 -22.11
N SER A 186 -8.07 -1.11 -21.54
CA SER A 186 -6.64 -1.18 -21.16
C SER A 186 -6.34 -2.15 -20.00
N GLU A 187 -7.35 -2.81 -19.44
CA GLU A 187 -7.22 -3.71 -18.30
C GLU A 187 -8.06 -4.98 -18.56
N ASP A 188 -7.43 -6.16 -18.49
CA ASP A 188 -7.95 -7.46 -18.93
C ASP A 188 -9.26 -7.93 -18.24
N CYS A 189 -9.67 -7.28 -17.15
CA CYS A 189 -10.89 -7.61 -16.40
C CYS A 189 -12.21 -7.33 -17.18
N GLY A 190 -12.19 -6.49 -18.22
CA GLY A 190 -13.36 -6.16 -19.04
C GLY A 190 -13.63 -7.13 -20.21
N THR A 191 -12.68 -8.03 -20.50
CA THR A 191 -12.67 -8.86 -21.72
C THR A 191 -13.75 -9.95 -21.75
N SER A 192 -14.40 -10.23 -20.62
CA SER A 192 -15.33 -11.36 -20.40
C SER A 192 -16.83 -11.02 -20.47
N GLN A 193 -17.21 -9.84 -20.98
CA GLN A 193 -18.61 -9.34 -20.98
C GLN A 193 -19.25 -9.31 -22.39
N HIS A 194 -19.33 -10.42 -23.13
CA HIS A 194 -19.99 -10.50 -24.43
C HIS A 194 -21.52 -10.33 -24.32
N TYR A 195 -22.19 -11.26 -23.64
CA TYR A 195 -23.65 -11.32 -23.61
C TYR A 195 -24.27 -10.22 -22.73
N LEU A 196 -23.61 -9.85 -21.62
CA LEU A 196 -24.13 -8.77 -20.77
C LEU A 196 -24.01 -7.39 -21.44
N LEU A 197 -22.97 -7.19 -22.27
CA LEU A 197 -22.87 -6.00 -23.11
C LEU A 197 -23.94 -6.01 -24.21
N LEU A 198 -24.24 -7.18 -24.79
CA LEU A 198 -25.31 -7.31 -25.79
C LEU A 198 -26.71 -7.06 -25.20
N ASP A 199 -26.97 -7.53 -23.97
CA ASP A 199 -28.19 -7.17 -23.21
C ASP A 199 -28.29 -5.67 -22.96
N GLU A 200 -27.18 -5.01 -22.58
CA GLU A 200 -27.11 -3.55 -22.46
C GLU A 200 -27.34 -2.85 -23.80
N PHE A 201 -26.75 -3.35 -24.89
CA PHE A 201 -26.94 -2.82 -26.25
C PHE A 201 -28.42 -2.87 -26.64
N TYR A 202 -29.08 -4.03 -26.57
CA TYR A 202 -30.48 -4.13 -27.00
C TYR A 202 -31.46 -3.31 -26.15
N ARG A 203 -31.12 -3.05 -24.88
CA ARG A 203 -31.91 -2.17 -24.01
C ARG A 203 -31.64 -0.69 -24.26
N THR A 204 -30.38 -0.30 -24.51
CA THR A 204 -29.95 1.10 -24.44
C THR A 204 -29.60 1.72 -25.79
N ALA A 205 -29.35 0.95 -26.83
CA ALA A 205 -28.92 1.49 -28.12
C ALA A 205 -29.97 2.41 -28.74
N ILE A 206 -29.51 3.54 -29.28
CA ILE A 206 -30.23 4.43 -30.17
C ILE A 206 -29.58 4.27 -31.55
N TRP A 207 -30.34 3.75 -32.50
CA TRP A 207 -29.95 3.68 -33.90
C TRP A 207 -29.86 5.09 -34.48
N LEU A 208 -28.67 5.46 -34.96
CA LEU A 208 -28.41 6.77 -35.58
C LEU A 208 -28.68 6.72 -37.09
N ALA A 209 -28.14 5.70 -37.76
CA ALA A 209 -28.29 5.46 -39.19
C ALA A 209 -27.69 4.10 -39.56
N GLY A 210 -28.02 3.57 -40.75
CA GLY A 210 -27.49 2.28 -41.20
C GLY A 210 -28.53 1.18 -41.35
N ARG A 211 -28.03 -0.06 -41.29
CA ARG A 211 -28.82 -1.28 -41.12
C ARG A 211 -29.34 -1.37 -39.69
N THR A 212 -30.51 -1.96 -39.52
CA THR A 212 -31.14 -2.13 -38.19
C THR A 212 -30.98 -3.56 -37.67
N PRO A 213 -30.90 -3.80 -36.35
CA PRO A 213 -30.68 -5.14 -35.82
C PRO A 213 -31.81 -6.11 -36.19
N ILE A 214 -31.48 -7.25 -36.79
CA ILE A 214 -32.44 -8.30 -37.16
C ILE A 214 -33.11 -8.93 -35.92
N TRP A 215 -32.43 -8.87 -34.78
CA TRP A 215 -32.90 -9.40 -33.50
C TRP A 215 -34.30 -8.89 -33.11
N TRP A 216 -34.67 -7.66 -33.48
CA TRP A 216 -36.02 -7.12 -33.22
C TRP A 216 -37.15 -7.85 -33.97
N LEU A 217 -36.83 -8.64 -34.99
CA LEU A 217 -37.79 -9.39 -35.79
C LEU A 217 -37.96 -10.85 -35.36
N VAL A 218 -37.06 -11.36 -34.53
CA VAL A 218 -37.12 -12.73 -33.99
C VAL A 218 -37.97 -12.73 -32.72
N PRO A 219 -39.01 -13.55 -32.54
CA PRO A 219 -39.77 -13.57 -31.29
C PRO A 219 -38.96 -14.10 -30.11
N VAL A 220 -39.30 -13.70 -28.87
CA VAL A 220 -38.55 -14.14 -27.67
C VAL A 220 -38.63 -15.65 -27.44
N TYR A 221 -39.72 -16.30 -27.85
CA TYR A 221 -39.84 -17.76 -27.77
C TYR A 221 -39.00 -18.51 -28.83
N GLU A 222 -38.46 -17.80 -29.83
CA GLU A 222 -37.57 -18.37 -30.87
C GLU A 222 -36.09 -18.07 -30.62
N GLU A 223 -35.71 -17.47 -29.47
CA GLU A 223 -34.30 -17.15 -29.16
C GLU A 223 -33.39 -18.39 -29.21
N THR A 224 -33.87 -19.57 -28.78
CA THR A 224 -33.11 -20.81 -28.85
C THR A 224 -32.92 -21.33 -30.28
N ARG A 225 -33.79 -20.92 -31.21
CA ARG A 225 -33.74 -21.24 -32.65
C ARG A 225 -33.33 -20.01 -33.48
N TYR A 226 -32.64 -19.04 -32.87
CA TYR A 226 -32.36 -17.75 -33.49
C TYR A 226 -31.72 -17.87 -34.88
N ALA A 227 -30.67 -18.69 -35.02
CA ALA A 227 -29.96 -18.87 -36.29
C ALA A 227 -30.85 -19.45 -37.40
N GLU A 228 -31.76 -20.38 -37.05
CA GLU A 228 -32.72 -20.93 -37.98
C GLU A 228 -33.73 -19.85 -38.41
N PHE A 229 -34.22 -19.06 -37.45
CA PHE A 229 -35.20 -18.02 -37.70
C PHE A 229 -34.65 -16.89 -38.56
N THR A 230 -33.48 -16.35 -38.23
CA THR A 230 -32.83 -15.30 -39.03
C THR A 230 -32.47 -15.79 -40.42
N HIS A 231 -31.96 -17.02 -40.54
CA HIS A 231 -31.69 -17.64 -41.83
C HIS A 231 -32.97 -17.74 -42.68
N ALA A 232 -34.09 -18.20 -42.10
CA ALA A 232 -35.36 -18.30 -42.81
C ALA A 232 -35.89 -16.94 -43.27
N LEU A 233 -35.78 -15.89 -42.43
CA LEU A 233 -36.19 -14.54 -42.80
C LEU A 233 -35.44 -14.01 -44.03
N ILE A 234 -34.13 -14.26 -44.10
CA ILE A 234 -33.26 -13.78 -45.18
C ILE A 234 -33.39 -14.66 -46.43
N SER A 235 -33.25 -15.99 -46.30
CA SER A 235 -33.20 -16.92 -47.45
C SER A 235 -34.53 -17.01 -48.18
N LYS A 236 -35.66 -16.96 -47.46
CA LYS A 236 -37.02 -16.89 -48.04
C LYS A 236 -37.42 -15.46 -48.45
N ARG A 237 -36.50 -14.48 -48.37
CA ARG A 237 -36.68 -13.08 -48.77
C ARG A 237 -37.84 -12.40 -48.06
N PHE A 238 -38.10 -12.69 -46.79
CA PHE A 238 -39.04 -11.92 -45.98
C PHE A 238 -38.49 -10.53 -45.65
N ILE A 239 -37.17 -10.44 -45.50
CA ILE A 239 -36.39 -9.20 -45.32
C ILE A 239 -35.18 -9.22 -46.24
N ARG A 240 -34.58 -8.05 -46.48
CA ARG A 240 -33.36 -7.93 -47.28
C ARG A 240 -32.12 -7.89 -46.38
N ALA A 241 -31.08 -8.63 -46.77
CA ALA A 241 -29.83 -8.69 -46.01
C ALA A 241 -29.10 -7.34 -45.92
N ASP A 242 -29.26 -6.47 -46.92
CA ASP A 242 -28.67 -5.12 -46.95
C ASP A 242 -29.41 -4.10 -46.07
N GLU A 243 -30.56 -4.47 -45.48
CA GLU A 243 -31.31 -3.63 -44.54
C GLU A 243 -31.09 -4.00 -43.07
N THR A 244 -30.51 -5.16 -42.79
CA THR A 244 -30.39 -5.70 -41.44
C THR A 244 -28.97 -5.99 -40.99
N LEU A 245 -28.76 -5.92 -39.68
CA LEU A 245 -27.51 -6.23 -39.00
C LEU A 245 -27.74 -7.35 -37.99
N ASP A 246 -26.88 -8.36 -37.95
CA ASP A 246 -26.95 -9.41 -36.93
C ASP A 246 -25.84 -9.21 -35.90
N LEU A 247 -26.21 -9.17 -34.61
CA LEU A 247 -25.29 -9.05 -33.48
C LEU A 247 -25.43 -10.23 -32.50
N GLY A 248 -26.27 -11.21 -32.81
CA GLY A 248 -26.48 -12.41 -32.00
C GLY A 248 -27.78 -12.41 -31.19
N HIS A 249 -27.84 -13.30 -30.21
CA HIS A 249 -29.05 -13.61 -29.42
C HIS A 249 -28.73 -13.73 -27.93
N LEU A 250 -29.77 -13.81 -27.09
CA LEU A 250 -29.63 -13.87 -25.63
C LEU A 250 -30.25 -15.12 -25.01
N ALA A 251 -30.39 -16.20 -25.79
CA ALA A 251 -30.94 -17.47 -25.33
C ALA A 251 -30.18 -18.10 -24.13
N HIS A 252 -28.87 -17.92 -24.07
CA HIS A 252 -28.02 -18.46 -23.00
C HIS A 252 -26.90 -17.48 -22.66
N ILE A 253 -26.63 -17.30 -21.37
CA ILE A 253 -25.50 -16.51 -20.87
C ILE A 253 -24.59 -17.45 -20.06
N PRO A 254 -23.32 -17.62 -20.47
CA PRO A 254 -22.34 -18.40 -19.72
C PRO A 254 -22.12 -17.85 -18.31
N PRO A 255 -21.92 -18.69 -17.29
CA PRO A 255 -21.74 -18.23 -15.91
C PRO A 255 -20.50 -17.34 -15.72
N GLY A 256 -19.47 -17.51 -16.56
CA GLY A 256 -18.25 -16.68 -16.54
C GLY A 256 -18.51 -15.18 -16.80
N GLU A 257 -19.57 -14.85 -17.55
CA GLU A 257 -19.96 -13.45 -17.84
C GLU A 257 -20.34 -12.69 -16.57
N PHE A 258 -21.08 -13.32 -15.65
CA PHE A 258 -21.49 -12.66 -14.40
C PHE A 258 -20.32 -12.38 -13.48
N ILE A 259 -19.35 -13.31 -13.45
CA ILE A 259 -18.12 -13.14 -12.66
C ILE A 259 -17.31 -11.98 -13.24
N GLY A 260 -17.04 -12.01 -14.55
CA GLY A 260 -16.33 -10.95 -15.24
C GLY A 260 -16.97 -9.57 -15.09
N ALA A 261 -18.28 -9.47 -15.35
CA ALA A 261 -19.04 -8.24 -15.16
C ALA A 261 -19.06 -7.76 -13.71
N GLY A 262 -19.29 -8.67 -12.77
CA GLY A 262 -19.32 -8.35 -11.35
C GLY A 262 -17.98 -7.82 -10.83
N LEU A 263 -16.86 -8.45 -11.22
CA LEU A 263 -15.51 -8.01 -10.86
C LEU A 263 -15.20 -6.62 -11.42
N TRP A 264 -15.55 -6.38 -12.68
CA TRP A 264 -15.38 -5.07 -13.31
C TRP A 264 -16.21 -3.99 -12.62
N GLN A 265 -17.48 -4.27 -12.30
CA GLN A 265 -18.32 -3.29 -11.59
C GLN A 265 -17.85 -3.03 -10.17
N LEU A 266 -17.33 -4.05 -9.47
CA LEU A 266 -16.70 -3.86 -8.16
C LEU A 266 -15.45 -2.98 -8.26
N PHE A 267 -14.61 -3.20 -9.27
CA PHE A 267 -13.43 -2.35 -9.50
C PHE A 267 -13.84 -0.89 -9.72
N LYS A 268 -14.76 -0.62 -10.65
CA LYS A 268 -15.29 0.73 -10.88
C LYS A 268 -16.05 1.29 -9.68
N GLY A 269 -16.64 0.43 -8.85
CA GLY A 269 -17.40 0.80 -7.66
C GLY A 269 -16.56 1.38 -6.53
N ILE A 270 -15.24 1.16 -6.53
CA ILE A 270 -14.32 1.79 -5.58
C ILE A 270 -14.20 3.29 -5.84
N GLU A 271 -14.33 3.75 -7.08
CA GLU A 271 -14.18 5.17 -7.46
C GLU A 271 -15.50 5.85 -7.79
N SER A 272 -16.45 5.10 -8.37
CA SER A 272 -17.74 5.60 -8.85
C SER A 272 -18.91 4.74 -8.34
N PRO A 273 -19.14 4.73 -7.01
CA PRO A 273 -19.97 3.73 -6.34
C PRO A 273 -21.42 3.68 -6.84
N TYR A 274 -22.10 4.82 -7.01
CA TYR A 274 -23.53 4.84 -7.33
C TYR A 274 -23.87 4.26 -8.71
N LYS A 275 -23.05 4.52 -9.75
CA LYS A 275 -23.25 3.93 -11.09
C LYS A 275 -23.01 2.43 -11.05
N SER A 276 -21.94 2.01 -10.36
CA SER A 276 -21.53 0.62 -10.26
C SER A 276 -22.49 -0.23 -9.45
N VAL A 277 -23.06 0.28 -8.36
CA VAL A 277 -24.04 -0.46 -7.53
C VAL A 277 -25.23 -0.92 -8.35
N LEU A 278 -25.82 -0.06 -9.20
CA LEU A 278 -26.96 -0.46 -10.05
C LEU A 278 -26.60 -1.61 -11.00
N LYS A 279 -25.44 -1.52 -11.67
CA LYS A 279 -24.99 -2.57 -12.60
C LYS A 279 -24.62 -3.85 -11.85
N LEU A 280 -23.97 -3.73 -10.70
CA LEU A 280 -23.52 -4.84 -9.86
C LEU A 280 -24.70 -5.65 -9.30
N LEU A 281 -25.73 -4.97 -8.78
CA LEU A 281 -26.94 -5.67 -8.33
C LEU A 281 -27.72 -6.30 -9.49
N LEU A 282 -27.74 -5.67 -10.67
CA LEU A 282 -28.34 -6.31 -11.85
C LEU A 282 -27.60 -7.59 -12.21
N THR A 283 -26.26 -7.58 -12.18
CA THR A 283 -25.45 -8.78 -12.38
C THR A 283 -25.73 -9.84 -11.31
N GLU A 284 -25.91 -9.45 -10.05
CA GLU A 284 -26.33 -10.37 -8.98
C GLU A 284 -27.70 -11.00 -9.29
N VAL A 285 -28.69 -10.21 -9.71
CA VAL A 285 -30.01 -10.73 -10.11
C VAL A 285 -29.84 -11.78 -11.20
N TYR A 286 -29.10 -11.46 -12.27
CA TYR A 286 -28.88 -12.41 -13.37
C TYR A 286 -28.14 -13.68 -12.94
N ALA A 287 -27.10 -13.56 -12.12
CA ALA A 287 -26.36 -14.69 -11.59
C ALA A 287 -27.25 -15.60 -10.72
N SER A 288 -28.14 -15.01 -9.91
CA SER A 288 -29.08 -15.76 -9.05
C SER A 288 -30.11 -16.57 -9.83
N GLU A 289 -30.35 -16.22 -11.10
CA GLU A 289 -31.30 -16.91 -11.98
C GLU A 289 -30.63 -17.91 -12.93
N HIS A 290 -29.30 -17.98 -12.93
CA HIS A 290 -28.57 -18.93 -13.76
C HIS A 290 -29.04 -20.38 -13.48
N PRO A 291 -29.29 -21.21 -14.52
CA PRO A 291 -29.08 -20.99 -15.95
C PRO A 291 -30.25 -20.33 -16.70
N ARG A 292 -31.39 -20.07 -16.05
CA ARG A 292 -32.63 -19.54 -16.67
C ARG A 292 -32.78 -18.04 -16.43
N VAL A 293 -31.79 -17.29 -16.91
CA VAL A 293 -31.69 -15.84 -16.75
C VAL A 293 -32.82 -15.11 -17.48
N GLN A 294 -33.46 -14.16 -16.81
CA GLN A 294 -34.46 -13.30 -17.45
C GLN A 294 -33.82 -11.96 -17.84
N CYS A 295 -33.16 -11.94 -18.99
CA CYS A 295 -32.51 -10.74 -19.54
C CYS A 295 -33.52 -9.59 -19.74
N LEU A 296 -33.11 -8.38 -19.38
CA LEU A 296 -33.97 -7.19 -19.47
C LEU A 296 -34.30 -6.82 -20.91
N SER A 297 -33.37 -7.00 -21.84
CA SER A 297 -33.63 -6.80 -23.28
C SER A 297 -34.75 -7.71 -23.79
N LEU A 298 -34.83 -8.97 -23.35
CA LEU A 298 -35.91 -9.88 -23.72
C LEU A 298 -37.26 -9.44 -23.13
N ARG A 299 -37.27 -8.91 -21.90
CA ARG A 299 -38.48 -8.28 -21.31
C ARG A 299 -38.91 -7.05 -22.11
N PHE A 300 -37.96 -6.18 -22.46
CA PHE A 300 -38.18 -5.01 -23.29
C PHE A 300 -38.78 -5.42 -24.65
N LYS A 301 -38.19 -6.41 -25.31
CA LYS A 301 -38.66 -6.94 -26.59
C LYS A 301 -40.07 -7.52 -26.52
N ARG A 302 -40.41 -8.25 -25.45
CA ARG A 302 -41.80 -8.71 -25.22
C ARG A 302 -42.79 -7.54 -25.16
N ALA A 303 -42.43 -6.45 -24.48
CA ALA A 303 -43.28 -5.26 -24.39
C ALA A 303 -43.52 -4.61 -25.77
N VAL A 304 -42.48 -4.51 -26.61
CA VAL A 304 -42.60 -4.01 -28.00
C VAL A 304 -43.53 -4.91 -28.85
N PHE A 305 -43.38 -6.23 -28.73
CA PHE A 305 -44.25 -7.20 -29.40
C PHE A 305 -45.71 -7.10 -28.91
N ALA A 306 -45.91 -6.80 -27.63
CA ALA A 306 -47.22 -6.53 -27.01
C ALA A 306 -47.78 -5.12 -27.27
N ASN A 307 -47.08 -4.26 -28.03
CA ASN A 307 -47.45 -2.87 -28.30
C ASN A 307 -47.52 -2.00 -27.03
N GLN A 308 -46.73 -2.31 -26.02
CA GLN A 308 -46.53 -1.49 -24.83
C GLN A 308 -45.36 -0.54 -25.13
N MET A 309 -45.67 0.68 -25.56
CA MET A 309 -44.72 1.61 -26.18
C MET A 309 -44.48 2.88 -25.35
N ASP A 310 -44.84 2.86 -24.06
CA ASP A 310 -44.64 3.99 -23.16
C ASP A 310 -43.14 4.19 -22.87
N LEU A 311 -42.62 5.38 -23.15
CA LEU A 311 -41.20 5.69 -22.99
C LEU A 311 -40.76 5.83 -21.54
N ASP A 312 -41.65 6.15 -20.60
CA ASP A 312 -41.32 6.21 -19.17
C ASP A 312 -41.17 4.79 -18.62
N GLU A 313 -42.11 3.90 -18.94
CA GLU A 313 -42.11 2.52 -18.46
C GLU A 313 -40.99 1.68 -19.11
N LEU A 314 -40.68 1.95 -20.38
CA LEU A 314 -39.58 1.31 -21.11
C LEU A 314 -38.24 2.02 -20.94
N ASP A 315 -38.14 3.06 -20.10
CA ASP A 315 -36.86 3.70 -19.88
C ASP A 315 -35.81 2.69 -19.39
N PRO A 316 -34.63 2.60 -20.02
CA PRO A 316 -33.62 1.61 -19.66
C PRO A 316 -33.28 1.57 -18.17
N TYR A 317 -33.19 2.72 -17.50
CA TYR A 317 -32.83 2.77 -16.08
C TYR A 317 -34.02 2.45 -15.16
N ILE A 318 -35.25 2.76 -15.58
CA ILE A 318 -36.47 2.32 -14.88
C ILE A 318 -36.56 0.79 -14.90
N VAL A 319 -36.38 0.18 -16.07
CA VAL A 319 -36.46 -1.29 -16.19
C VAL A 319 -35.39 -1.99 -15.34
N VAL A 320 -34.17 -1.45 -15.28
CA VAL A 320 -33.12 -1.94 -14.36
C VAL A 320 -33.54 -1.79 -12.91
N TYR A 321 -34.00 -0.60 -12.52
CA TYR A 321 -34.43 -0.31 -11.17
C TYR A 321 -35.55 -1.25 -10.71
N ARG A 322 -36.62 -1.39 -11.49
CA ARG A 322 -37.76 -2.25 -11.18
C ARG A 322 -37.35 -3.70 -11.03
N ARG A 323 -36.42 -4.16 -11.87
CA ARG A 323 -35.91 -5.52 -11.79
C ARG A 323 -35.17 -5.80 -10.48
N ILE A 324 -34.32 -4.87 -10.07
CA ILE A 324 -33.62 -4.95 -8.79
C ILE A 324 -34.63 -4.82 -7.62
N GLU A 325 -35.62 -3.94 -7.74
CA GLU A 325 -36.68 -3.77 -6.74
C GLU A 325 -37.49 -5.05 -6.52
N GLU A 326 -37.92 -5.73 -7.60
CA GLU A 326 -38.59 -7.04 -7.54
C GLU A 326 -37.75 -8.06 -6.76
N TYR A 327 -36.47 -8.16 -7.09
CA TYR A 327 -35.53 -9.11 -6.48
C TYR A 327 -35.32 -8.83 -4.99
N LEU A 328 -35.04 -7.57 -4.61
CA LEU A 328 -34.78 -7.21 -3.21
C LEU A 328 -36.04 -7.26 -2.33
N LYS A 329 -37.23 -6.93 -2.89
CA LYS A 329 -38.50 -7.12 -2.18
C LYS A 329 -38.79 -8.59 -1.91
N ALA A 330 -38.58 -9.47 -2.89
CA ALA A 330 -38.79 -10.91 -2.72
C ALA A 330 -37.87 -11.51 -1.64
N ARG A 331 -36.72 -10.90 -1.40
CA ARG A 331 -35.73 -11.31 -0.39
C ARG A 331 -35.85 -10.59 0.95
N ASN A 332 -36.77 -9.63 1.06
CA ASN A 332 -36.95 -8.78 2.25
C ASN A 332 -35.66 -8.02 2.65
N GLU A 333 -35.01 -7.37 1.68
CA GLU A 333 -33.76 -6.62 1.86
C GLU A 333 -33.98 -5.09 1.68
N PRO A 334 -34.72 -4.41 2.59
CA PRO A 334 -35.13 -3.01 2.42
C PRO A 334 -33.97 -2.02 2.45
N GLU A 335 -32.91 -2.28 3.22
CA GLU A 335 -31.74 -1.39 3.32
C GLU A 335 -30.97 -1.32 1.99
N ARG A 336 -30.79 -2.47 1.33
CA ARG A 336 -30.18 -2.55 -0.01
C ARG A 336 -31.06 -1.87 -1.05
N LEU A 337 -32.39 -2.04 -0.96
CA LEU A 337 -33.32 -1.38 -1.86
C LEU A 337 -33.25 0.15 -1.72
N GLU A 338 -33.15 0.67 -0.51
CA GLU A 338 -33.00 2.10 -0.28
C GLU A 338 -31.66 2.65 -0.79
N LEU A 339 -30.58 1.86 -0.73
CA LEU A 339 -29.32 2.20 -1.38
C LEU A 339 -29.48 2.30 -2.91
N VAL A 340 -30.19 1.37 -3.55
CA VAL A 340 -30.47 1.39 -4.99
C VAL A 340 -31.28 2.61 -5.39
N ARG A 341 -32.31 2.98 -4.62
CA ARG A 341 -33.13 4.18 -4.85
C ARG A 341 -32.30 5.46 -4.79
N ARG A 342 -31.48 5.62 -3.74
CA ARG A 342 -30.55 6.76 -3.60
C ARG A 342 -29.51 6.78 -4.72
N SER A 343 -28.97 5.62 -5.11
CA SER A 343 -28.01 5.49 -6.19
C SER A 343 -28.59 5.94 -7.54
N LEU A 344 -29.82 5.52 -7.85
CA LEU A 344 -30.54 5.98 -9.04
C LEU A 344 -30.77 7.49 -9.00
N TYR A 345 -31.31 8.02 -7.90
CA TYR A 345 -31.58 9.45 -7.75
C TYR A 345 -30.32 10.30 -7.94
N LEU A 346 -29.21 9.91 -7.29
CA LEU A 346 -27.93 10.60 -7.38
C LEU A 346 -27.27 10.44 -8.76
N LYS A 347 -27.52 9.33 -9.47
CA LYS A 347 -27.05 9.13 -10.86
C LYS A 347 -27.80 10.03 -11.85
N VAL A 348 -29.10 10.25 -11.63
CA VAL A 348 -29.93 11.14 -12.45
C VAL A 348 -29.53 12.60 -12.24
N ASN A 349 -29.17 12.98 -11.00
CA ASN A 349 -28.65 14.30 -10.65
C ASN A 349 -29.61 15.46 -11.06
N ARG A 350 -30.92 15.24 -10.91
CA ARG A 350 -31.96 16.27 -11.08
C ARG A 350 -32.60 16.57 -9.73
N LYS A 351 -32.43 17.80 -9.25
CA LYS A 351 -32.89 18.23 -7.93
C LYS A 351 -34.41 18.39 -7.88
N LEU A 352 -35.10 17.70 -6.98
CA LEU A 352 -36.55 17.81 -6.78
C LEU A 352 -36.93 18.83 -5.70
N SER A 353 -36.05 19.08 -4.73
CA SER A 353 -36.33 19.96 -3.59
C SER A 353 -36.41 21.45 -3.92
N VAL A 354 -35.87 21.88 -5.07
CA VAL A 354 -35.79 23.29 -5.48
C VAL A 354 -36.46 23.53 -6.83
N GLY A 355 -37.38 24.50 -6.87
CA GLY A 355 -37.93 25.12 -8.09
C GLY A 355 -38.84 24.23 -8.94
N GLN A 356 -39.72 24.86 -9.72
CA GLN A 356 -40.50 24.20 -10.77
C GLN A 356 -39.76 24.29 -12.11
N ARG A 357 -38.78 23.42 -12.33
CA ARG A 357 -38.26 23.22 -13.71
C ARG A 357 -39.12 22.19 -14.42
N THR A 358 -39.59 22.50 -15.61
CA THR A 358 -40.35 21.60 -16.47
C THR A 358 -39.41 20.67 -17.24
N GLY A 359 -39.68 19.36 -17.24
CA GLY A 359 -38.92 18.37 -18.03
C GLY A 359 -39.36 16.95 -17.70
N TRP A 360 -39.35 16.06 -18.69
CA TRP A 360 -39.87 14.69 -18.54
C TRP A 360 -39.10 13.88 -17.48
N GLN A 361 -37.76 14.03 -17.41
CA GLN A 361 -36.92 13.35 -16.41
C GLN A 361 -37.36 13.72 -14.98
N ARG A 362 -37.69 14.99 -14.75
CA ARG A 362 -38.12 15.47 -13.43
C ARG A 362 -39.46 14.86 -13.04
N LEU A 363 -40.45 14.90 -13.93
CA LEU A 363 -41.78 14.33 -13.69
C LEU A 363 -41.72 12.82 -13.39
N LEU A 364 -40.87 12.10 -14.12
CA LEU A 364 -40.64 10.68 -13.88
C LEU A 364 -39.96 10.43 -12.53
N LEU A 365 -38.95 11.25 -12.16
CA LEU A 365 -38.27 11.14 -10.87
C LEU A 365 -39.19 11.53 -9.70
N GLU A 366 -40.09 12.50 -9.86
CA GLU A 366 -41.11 12.87 -8.88
C GLU A 366 -42.11 11.72 -8.66
N ARG A 367 -42.53 11.04 -9.72
CA ARG A 367 -43.36 9.82 -9.63
C ARG A 367 -42.67 8.76 -8.78
N LEU A 368 -41.40 8.46 -9.08
CA LEU A 368 -40.60 7.49 -8.34
C LEU A 368 -40.41 7.90 -6.86
N ALA A 369 -40.06 9.15 -6.58
CA ALA A 369 -39.87 9.63 -5.21
C ALA A 369 -41.14 9.48 -4.36
N ASN A 370 -42.31 9.75 -4.96
CA ASN A 370 -43.60 9.54 -4.31
C ASN A 370 -43.88 8.05 -4.05
N GLU A 371 -43.58 7.17 -5.00
CA GLU A 371 -43.71 5.72 -4.81
C GLU A 371 -42.78 5.17 -3.73
N TRP A 372 -41.58 5.76 -3.58
CA TRP A 372 -40.63 5.38 -2.54
C TRP A 372 -41.04 5.87 -1.15
N GLY A 373 -41.98 6.82 -1.08
CA GLY A 373 -42.41 7.45 0.16
C GLY A 373 -41.40 8.45 0.72
N TRP A 374 -40.55 9.03 -0.13
CA TRP A 374 -39.57 10.02 0.29
C TRP A 374 -40.24 11.35 0.62
N ASP A 375 -39.88 11.92 1.76
CA ASP A 375 -40.37 13.25 2.16
C ASP A 375 -39.46 14.37 1.63
N GLN A 376 -39.91 15.61 1.83
CA GLN A 376 -39.14 16.79 1.41
C GLN A 376 -37.78 16.89 2.11
N ARG A 377 -37.63 16.32 3.31
CA ARG A 377 -36.36 16.36 4.07
C ARG A 377 -35.33 15.45 3.42
N GLN A 378 -35.72 14.25 3.03
CA GLN A 378 -34.87 13.31 2.31
C GLN A 378 -34.43 13.88 0.96
N LEU A 379 -35.35 14.47 0.20
CA LEU A 379 -35.02 15.14 -1.06
C LEU A 379 -34.04 16.30 -0.87
N ALA A 380 -34.27 17.17 0.13
CA ALA A 380 -33.37 18.27 0.44
C ALA A 380 -31.97 17.79 0.88
N LEU A 381 -31.89 16.66 1.59
CA LEU A 381 -30.62 16.05 1.95
C LEU A 381 -29.86 15.55 0.71
N LEU A 382 -30.51 14.80 -0.18
CA LEU A 382 -29.87 14.27 -1.40
C LEU A 382 -29.47 15.39 -2.37
N ASP A 383 -30.30 16.42 -2.51
CA ASP A 383 -30.05 17.57 -3.40
C ASP A 383 -28.94 18.50 -2.90
N SER A 384 -28.62 18.42 -1.61
CA SER A 384 -27.49 19.11 -0.98
C SER A 384 -26.20 18.28 -0.99
N ARG A 385 -26.08 17.26 -1.87
CA ARG A 385 -24.86 16.43 -2.04
C ARG A 385 -23.57 17.24 -2.19
N SER A 386 -23.62 18.39 -2.88
CA SER A 386 -22.45 19.27 -3.01
C SER A 386 -22.00 19.93 -1.71
N GLN A 387 -22.84 19.91 -0.68
CA GLN A 387 -22.59 20.44 0.66
C GLN A 387 -22.39 19.31 1.69
N TRP A 388 -22.37 18.05 1.26
CA TRP A 388 -22.15 16.93 2.18
C TRP A 388 -20.74 16.97 2.74
N LYS A 389 -20.65 16.97 4.07
CA LYS A 389 -19.40 16.88 4.80
C LYS A 389 -19.24 15.50 5.42
N VAL A 390 -18.20 15.34 6.23
CA VAL A 390 -17.73 14.06 6.81
C VAL A 390 -18.87 13.20 7.38
N ARG A 391 -19.81 13.78 8.15
CA ARG A 391 -20.87 13.02 8.82
C ARG A 391 -21.81 12.34 7.84
N GLN A 392 -22.26 13.08 6.83
CA GLN A 392 -23.15 12.59 5.77
C GLN A 392 -22.41 11.55 4.94
N VAL A 393 -21.18 11.84 4.52
CA VAL A 393 -20.35 10.91 3.74
C VAL A 393 -20.06 9.62 4.49
N ALA A 394 -19.78 9.67 5.79
CA ALA A 394 -19.54 8.47 6.60
C ALA A 394 -20.77 7.56 6.72
N SER A 395 -21.99 8.14 6.70
CA SER A 395 -23.22 7.36 6.66
C SER A 395 -23.41 6.65 5.32
N GLU A 396 -23.25 7.38 4.21
CA GLU A 396 -23.38 6.82 2.86
C GLU A 396 -22.30 5.78 2.55
N ARG A 397 -21.06 6.04 2.99
CA ARG A 397 -19.94 5.10 2.84
C ARG A 397 -20.25 3.75 3.45
N ARG A 398 -20.86 3.71 4.64
CA ARG A 398 -21.18 2.43 5.31
C ARG A 398 -22.09 1.58 4.45
N ALA A 399 -23.14 2.17 3.88
CA ALA A 399 -24.07 1.45 3.00
C ALA A 399 -23.36 0.94 1.73
N LEU A 400 -22.56 1.79 1.08
CA LEU A 400 -21.84 1.45 -0.14
C LEU A 400 -20.77 0.37 0.08
N VAL A 401 -19.93 0.51 1.10
CA VAL A 401 -18.88 -0.47 1.41
C VAL A 401 -19.48 -1.81 1.80
N ASN A 402 -20.60 -1.82 2.55
CA ASN A 402 -21.31 -3.05 2.87
C ASN A 402 -21.82 -3.74 1.60
N GLU A 403 -22.39 -2.98 0.65
CA GLU A 403 -22.87 -3.53 -0.62
C GLU A 403 -21.72 -4.10 -1.47
N LEU A 404 -20.62 -3.37 -1.65
CA LEU A 404 -19.45 -3.86 -2.40
C LEU A 404 -18.87 -5.14 -1.78
N ASN A 405 -18.74 -5.19 -0.46
CA ASN A 405 -18.27 -6.39 0.25
C ASN A 405 -19.24 -7.56 0.12
N TYR A 406 -20.56 -7.29 0.16
CA TYR A 406 -21.58 -8.31 -0.05
C TYR A 406 -21.50 -8.89 -1.46
N SER A 407 -21.48 -8.05 -2.49
CA SER A 407 -21.39 -8.49 -3.88
C SER A 407 -20.08 -9.25 -4.16
N TYR A 408 -18.95 -8.83 -3.56
CA TYR A 408 -17.68 -9.59 -3.66
C TYR A 408 -17.81 -11.01 -3.10
N ARG A 409 -18.42 -11.16 -1.91
CA ARG A 409 -18.67 -12.47 -1.30
C ARG A 409 -19.62 -13.32 -2.15
N PHE A 410 -20.69 -12.70 -2.65
CA PHE A 410 -21.65 -13.35 -3.54
C PHE A 410 -20.96 -13.89 -4.80
N LEU A 411 -20.20 -13.06 -5.52
CA LEU A 411 -19.50 -13.47 -6.74
C LEU A 411 -18.47 -14.57 -6.47
N THR A 412 -17.74 -14.47 -5.34
CA THR A 412 -16.79 -15.51 -4.92
C THR A 412 -17.49 -16.85 -4.64
N GLN A 413 -18.66 -16.81 -4.01
CA GLN A 413 -19.47 -18.00 -3.74
C GLN A 413 -20.07 -18.60 -5.01
N PHE A 414 -20.60 -17.75 -5.90
CA PHE A 414 -21.14 -18.15 -7.19
C PHE A 414 -20.07 -18.84 -8.06
N ALA A 415 -18.88 -18.24 -8.16
CA ALA A 415 -17.75 -18.79 -8.90
C ALA A 415 -17.35 -20.19 -8.40
N ARG A 416 -17.34 -20.41 -7.07
CA ARG A 416 -17.07 -21.73 -6.47
C ARG A 416 -18.14 -22.77 -6.78
N THR A 417 -19.41 -22.37 -6.80
CA THR A 417 -20.56 -23.27 -6.99
C THR A 417 -20.63 -23.78 -8.44
N GLU A 418 -20.45 -22.89 -9.41
CA GLU A 418 -20.54 -23.21 -10.84
C GLU A 418 -19.30 -23.93 -11.41
N GLN A 419 -18.28 -24.21 -10.57
CA GLN A 419 -16.97 -24.77 -10.98
C GLN A 419 -16.33 -24.02 -12.18
N SER A 420 -16.74 -22.78 -12.43
CA SER A 420 -16.37 -21.96 -13.60
C SER A 420 -15.10 -21.15 -13.38
N VAL A 421 -14.32 -21.48 -12.33
CA VAL A 421 -13.13 -20.74 -11.95
C VAL A 421 -11.91 -21.22 -12.74
N SER A 422 -11.66 -20.57 -13.88
CA SER A 422 -10.35 -20.64 -14.54
C SER A 422 -9.25 -20.11 -13.61
N LEU A 423 -7.99 -20.49 -13.86
CA LEU A 423 -6.84 -19.95 -13.12
C LEU A 423 -6.76 -18.41 -13.21
N ILE A 424 -7.16 -17.85 -14.35
CA ILE A 424 -7.21 -16.40 -14.62
C ILE A 424 -8.24 -15.74 -13.68
N ASN A 425 -9.46 -16.28 -13.58
CA ASN A 425 -10.49 -15.74 -12.69
C ASN A 425 -10.08 -15.76 -11.19
N LYS A 426 -9.25 -16.73 -10.75
CA LYS A 426 -8.75 -16.76 -9.36
C LYS A 426 -7.81 -15.60 -9.06
N ARG A 427 -6.93 -15.27 -10.00
CA ARG A 427 -6.00 -14.15 -9.88
C ARG A 427 -6.78 -12.84 -9.72
N ASP A 428 -7.76 -12.60 -10.58
CA ASP A 428 -8.53 -11.36 -10.62
C ASP A 428 -9.38 -11.17 -9.36
N ILE A 429 -10.02 -12.25 -8.86
CA ILE A 429 -10.75 -12.23 -7.58
C ILE A 429 -9.83 -11.87 -6.40
N ASN A 430 -8.60 -12.38 -6.38
CA ASN A 430 -7.63 -12.10 -5.31
C ASN A 430 -7.09 -10.67 -5.39
N VAL A 431 -6.75 -10.18 -6.59
CA VAL A 431 -6.29 -8.81 -6.83
C VAL A 431 -7.37 -7.82 -6.40
N LEU A 432 -8.63 -8.05 -6.83
CA LEU A 432 -9.76 -7.22 -6.43
C LEU A 432 -10.01 -7.28 -4.92
N GLY A 433 -9.91 -8.47 -4.31
CA GLY A 433 -10.00 -8.63 -2.86
C GLY A 433 -8.96 -7.77 -2.12
N ARG A 434 -7.70 -7.77 -2.59
CA ARG A 434 -6.64 -6.91 -2.03
C ARG A 434 -6.90 -5.43 -2.26
N ARG A 435 -7.46 -5.02 -3.41
CA ARG A 435 -7.87 -3.62 -3.67
C ARG A 435 -8.98 -3.16 -2.72
N LEU A 436 -10.03 -3.96 -2.55
CA LEU A 436 -11.12 -3.65 -1.60
C LEU A 436 -10.59 -3.57 -0.16
N TYR A 437 -9.68 -4.48 0.21
CA TYR A 437 -9.05 -4.49 1.52
C TYR A 437 -8.18 -3.24 1.74
N ALA A 438 -7.34 -2.87 0.77
CA ALA A 438 -6.52 -1.66 0.81
C ALA A 438 -7.40 -0.40 0.91
N ALA A 439 -8.51 -0.33 0.17
CA ALA A 439 -9.40 0.82 0.16
C ALA A 439 -10.26 0.96 1.44
N PHE A 440 -10.81 -0.13 1.96
CA PHE A 440 -11.90 -0.07 2.94
C PHE A 440 -11.65 -0.76 4.28
N GLU A 441 -10.72 -1.72 4.35
CA GLU A 441 -10.46 -2.44 5.60
C GLU A 441 -9.86 -1.52 6.66
N ARG A 442 -10.34 -1.68 7.90
CA ARG A 442 -9.81 -1.00 9.09
C ARG A 442 -8.74 -1.85 9.76
N LYS A 443 -7.59 -1.25 10.05
CA LYS A 443 -6.49 -1.84 10.81
C LYS A 443 -5.96 -0.83 11.81
N ALA A 444 -5.27 -1.28 12.85
CA ALA A 444 -4.53 -0.40 13.74
C ALA A 444 -3.54 0.46 12.94
N GLY A 445 -3.47 1.75 13.25
CA GLY A 445 -2.61 2.73 12.57
C GLY A 445 -3.04 3.11 11.13
N LYS A 446 -3.88 2.33 10.45
CA LYS A 446 -4.31 2.65 9.08
C LYS A 446 -5.30 3.82 9.06
N VAL A 447 -5.01 4.82 8.23
CA VAL A 447 -5.88 5.97 7.99
C VAL A 447 -7.02 5.57 7.06
N GLU A 448 -8.26 5.73 7.51
CA GLU A 448 -9.44 5.40 6.72
C GLU A 448 -9.63 6.34 5.52
N PHE A 449 -9.84 5.78 4.33
CA PHE A 449 -10.34 6.50 3.17
C PHE A 449 -11.88 6.53 3.19
N ILE A 450 -12.45 7.71 3.37
CA ILE A 450 -13.88 7.91 3.61
C ILE A 450 -14.68 8.43 2.42
N ASN A 451 -14.04 9.02 1.41
CA ASN A 451 -14.73 9.62 0.27
C ASN A 451 -14.34 9.00 -1.08
N PRO A 452 -14.83 7.80 -1.40
CA PRO A 452 -14.67 7.17 -2.73
C PRO A 452 -15.55 7.84 -3.81
N GLY A 453 -15.61 9.17 -3.87
CA GLY A 453 -16.49 9.90 -4.80
C GLY A 453 -17.95 10.07 -4.34
N ILE A 454 -18.20 9.95 -3.03
CA ILE A 454 -19.53 10.14 -2.43
C ILE A 454 -19.93 11.61 -2.49
N ALA A 455 -19.08 12.51 -2.00
CA ALA A 455 -19.25 13.96 -2.10
C ALA A 455 -18.16 14.55 -3.02
N PRO A 456 -18.47 15.61 -3.78
CA PRO A 456 -17.48 16.26 -4.63
C PRO A 456 -16.40 16.99 -3.83
N ASP A 457 -16.73 17.46 -2.63
CA ASP A 457 -15.84 18.24 -1.78
C ASP A 457 -16.13 17.97 -0.30
N LEU A 458 -15.08 17.66 0.45
CA LEU A 458 -15.11 17.47 1.90
C LEU A 458 -14.42 18.60 2.67
N ALA A 459 -13.76 19.54 1.99
CA ALA A 459 -12.97 20.58 2.62
C ALA A 459 -13.87 21.48 3.47
N GLU A 460 -13.40 21.84 4.66
CA GLU A 460 -14.15 22.73 5.56
C GLU A 460 -13.49 24.11 5.55
N ASP A 461 -14.27 25.18 5.37
CA ASP A 461 -13.70 26.54 5.30
C ASP A 461 -12.91 26.91 6.55
N THR A 462 -13.37 26.44 7.71
CA THR A 462 -12.73 26.69 8.99
C THR A 462 -12.90 25.50 9.93
N LEU A 463 -11.79 25.11 10.58
CA LEU A 463 -11.76 24.03 11.56
C LEU A 463 -11.06 24.48 12.83
N THR A 464 -11.46 23.91 13.96
CA THR A 464 -10.80 24.12 15.25
C THR A 464 -10.23 22.81 15.76
N LEU A 465 -8.92 22.80 16.04
CA LEU A 465 -8.19 21.70 16.68
C LEU A 465 -8.08 21.97 18.18
N VAL A 466 -8.50 21.03 19.01
CA VAL A 466 -8.48 21.17 20.47
C VAL A 466 -7.81 19.95 21.11
N GLN A 467 -6.79 20.17 21.93
CA GLN A 467 -6.34 19.16 22.89
C GLN A 467 -7.12 19.32 24.19
N SER A 468 -7.75 18.25 24.67
CA SER A 468 -8.52 18.28 25.92
C SER A 468 -8.30 17.02 26.77
N PRO A 469 -8.48 17.10 28.11
CA PRO A 469 -8.35 15.94 28.99
C PRO A 469 -9.39 14.86 28.67
N ASN A 470 -8.96 13.61 28.71
CA ASN A 470 -9.85 12.47 28.54
C ASN A 470 -10.65 12.23 29.83
N ARG A 471 -11.95 12.58 29.81
CA ARG A 471 -12.85 12.39 30.97
C ARG A 471 -12.98 10.92 31.41
N LYS A 472 -12.68 9.95 30.55
CA LYS A 472 -12.77 8.51 30.86
C LYS A 472 -11.45 7.94 31.40
N GLU A 473 -10.32 8.56 31.08
CA GLU A 473 -8.98 8.11 31.45
C GLU A 473 -8.22 9.30 32.07
N PRO A 474 -8.37 9.53 33.39
CA PRO A 474 -7.73 10.65 34.08
C PRO A 474 -6.22 10.66 33.83
N GLY A 475 -5.67 11.83 33.50
CA GLY A 475 -4.26 12.01 33.18
C GLY A 475 -3.90 11.82 31.69
N GLN A 476 -4.80 11.29 30.86
CA GLN A 476 -4.62 11.26 29.41
C GLN A 476 -5.30 12.44 28.72
N HIS A 477 -4.79 12.80 27.55
CA HIS A 477 -5.35 13.84 26.68
C HIS A 477 -5.70 13.26 25.32
N HIS A 478 -6.62 13.91 24.61
CA HIS A 478 -6.92 13.57 23.21
C HIS A 478 -7.06 14.84 22.37
N TRP A 479 -6.98 14.66 21.06
CA TRP A 479 -7.26 15.70 20.08
C TRP A 479 -8.69 15.56 19.55
N GLY A 480 -9.35 16.71 19.40
CA GLY A 480 -10.68 16.83 18.79
C GLY A 480 -10.64 17.83 17.63
N LEU A 481 -11.25 17.45 16.50
CA LEU A 481 -11.49 18.33 15.35
C LEU A 481 -12.94 18.81 15.37
N TYR A 482 -13.16 20.11 15.26
CA TYR A 482 -14.48 20.72 15.25
C TYR A 482 -14.65 21.60 14.01
N ASN A 483 -15.89 21.73 13.53
CA ASN A 483 -16.23 22.62 12.43
C ASN A 483 -16.40 24.05 12.97
N GLY A 484 -15.88 25.03 12.23
CA GLY A 484 -15.95 26.46 12.54
C GLY A 484 -14.75 26.95 13.33
N SER A 485 -14.71 28.26 13.58
CA SER A 485 -13.77 28.90 14.51
C SER A 485 -14.44 28.98 15.88
N LEU A 486 -14.10 28.04 16.77
CA LEU A 486 -14.68 27.95 18.10
C LEU A 486 -13.70 28.52 19.13
N THR A 487 -14.22 29.29 20.08
CA THR A 487 -13.42 29.74 21.23
C THR A 487 -13.26 28.63 22.27
N ALA A 488 -12.34 28.82 23.22
CA ALA A 488 -12.08 27.87 24.31
C ALA A 488 -13.31 27.60 25.20
N LEU A 489 -14.29 28.50 25.22
CA LEU A 489 -15.54 28.36 26.00
C LEU A 489 -16.68 27.69 25.21
N GLU A 490 -16.59 27.67 23.89
CA GLU A 490 -17.68 27.22 23.02
C GLU A 490 -17.56 25.76 22.61
N TRP A 491 -16.33 25.28 22.36
CA TRP A 491 -16.11 23.97 21.73
C TRP A 491 -16.77 22.80 22.48
N GLU A 492 -16.89 22.86 23.81
CA GLU A 492 -17.51 21.80 24.61
C GLU A 492 -18.99 21.56 24.25
N HIS A 493 -19.67 22.57 23.69
CA HIS A 493 -21.06 22.48 23.28
C HIS A 493 -21.25 21.90 21.88
N PHE A 494 -20.15 21.68 21.13
CA PHE A 494 -20.19 21.15 19.78
C PHE A 494 -19.74 19.69 19.74
N ALA A 495 -20.39 18.90 18.88
CA ALA A 495 -19.92 17.55 18.61
C ALA A 495 -18.70 17.61 17.68
N PRO A 496 -17.60 16.90 17.97
CA PRO A 496 -16.45 16.85 17.07
C PRO A 496 -16.78 16.13 15.77
N ILE A 497 -16.00 16.43 14.73
CA ILE A 497 -15.95 15.70 13.46
C ILE A 497 -15.20 14.38 13.66
N LYS A 498 -14.01 14.45 14.29
CA LYS A 498 -13.17 13.30 14.63
C LYS A 498 -12.48 13.55 15.97
N ARG A 499 -12.22 12.46 16.69
CA ARG A 499 -11.31 12.41 17.84
C ARG A 499 -10.18 11.42 17.55
N SER A 500 -9.00 11.70 18.05
CA SER A 500 -7.84 10.79 18.04
C SER A 500 -7.02 10.99 19.31
N ARG A 501 -6.21 10.02 19.68
CA ARG A 501 -5.24 10.19 20.77
C ARG A 501 -4.17 11.19 20.37
N ASP A 502 -3.70 11.07 19.13
CA ASP A 502 -2.57 11.83 18.61
C ASP A 502 -2.99 12.80 17.51
N LEU A 503 -2.30 13.94 17.45
CA LEU A 503 -2.57 14.99 16.46
C LEU A 503 -2.26 14.50 15.04
N LEU A 504 -1.14 13.78 14.85
CA LEU A 504 -0.70 13.41 13.52
C LEU A 504 -1.68 12.44 12.83
N GLU A 505 -2.30 11.51 13.57
CA GLU A 505 -3.35 10.64 13.05
C GLU A 505 -4.52 11.47 12.50
N MET A 506 -4.93 12.52 13.23
CA MET A 506 -6.00 13.42 12.82
C MET A 506 -5.63 14.23 11.58
N LEU A 507 -4.45 14.84 11.55
CA LEU A 507 -3.99 15.65 10.41
C LEU A 507 -3.83 14.79 9.15
N THR A 508 -3.23 13.61 9.29
CA THR A 508 -3.06 12.66 8.16
C THR A 508 -4.42 12.20 7.64
N TRP A 509 -5.38 11.93 8.53
CA TRP A 509 -6.75 11.60 8.14
C TRP A 509 -7.46 12.75 7.44
N CYS A 510 -7.30 13.98 7.91
CA CYS A 510 -7.88 15.16 7.26
C CYS A 510 -7.30 15.38 5.87
N HIS A 511 -5.98 15.31 5.73
CA HIS A 511 -5.29 15.46 4.45
C HIS A 511 -5.71 14.37 3.47
N ARG A 512 -5.62 13.09 3.85
CA ARG A 512 -5.94 11.94 2.98
C ARG A 512 -7.36 11.99 2.40
N ASN A 513 -8.30 12.59 3.14
CA ASN A 513 -9.71 12.66 2.78
C ASN A 513 -10.13 14.02 2.22
N GLY A 514 -9.21 14.98 2.08
CA GLY A 514 -9.52 16.33 1.60
C GLY A 514 -10.43 17.14 2.53
N VAL A 515 -10.39 16.86 3.84
CA VAL A 515 -11.11 17.66 4.86
C VAL A 515 -10.36 18.97 5.14
N ILE A 516 -9.02 18.92 5.04
CA ILE A 516 -8.14 20.09 5.06
C ILE A 516 -7.50 20.20 3.68
N ASP A 517 -7.61 21.39 3.09
CA ASP A 517 -6.94 21.79 1.87
C ASP A 517 -6.18 23.12 2.06
N SER A 518 -5.65 23.71 0.99
CA SER A 518 -4.93 24.99 1.06
C SER A 518 -5.81 26.20 1.38
N SER A 519 -7.14 26.08 1.30
CA SER A 519 -8.10 27.14 1.59
C SER A 519 -8.63 27.10 3.03
N THR A 520 -8.50 25.95 3.69
CA THR A 520 -8.99 25.67 5.04
C THR A 520 -8.25 26.50 6.11
N ARG A 521 -8.99 27.24 6.93
CA ARG A 521 -8.44 28.00 8.07
C ARG A 521 -8.47 27.16 9.34
N LEU A 522 -7.34 27.08 10.05
CA LEU A 522 -7.23 26.30 11.28
C LEU A 522 -7.10 27.21 12.50
N ALA A 523 -7.97 27.03 13.49
CA ALA A 523 -7.81 27.55 14.84
C ALA A 523 -7.22 26.44 15.73
N LEU A 524 -6.24 26.78 16.56
CA LEU A 524 -5.54 25.83 17.43
C LEU A 524 -5.74 26.19 18.89
N HIS A 525 -6.27 25.24 19.67
CA HIS A 525 -6.26 25.26 21.14
C HIS A 525 -5.38 24.10 21.63
N PRO A 526 -4.08 24.33 21.87
CA PRO A 526 -3.12 23.26 22.10
C PRO A 526 -3.25 22.64 23.50
N GLY A 527 -4.06 23.21 24.39
CA GLY A 527 -4.26 22.70 25.74
C GLY A 527 -2.95 22.68 26.53
N THR A 528 -2.48 21.48 26.86
CA THR A 528 -1.22 21.26 27.58
C THR A 528 -0.02 21.00 26.67
N SER A 529 -0.25 20.79 25.37
CA SER A 529 0.78 20.60 24.35
C SER A 529 1.53 21.89 24.04
N ASP A 530 2.78 21.76 23.61
CA ASP A 530 3.61 22.88 23.14
C ASP A 530 3.38 23.22 21.66
N MET A 531 2.41 22.56 21.01
CA MET A 531 2.06 22.77 19.61
C MET A 531 1.78 24.25 19.31
N THR A 532 2.46 24.78 18.31
CA THR A 532 2.25 26.15 17.81
C THR A 532 1.63 26.15 16.42
N GLU A 533 1.08 27.28 15.99
CA GLU A 533 0.60 27.42 14.61
C GLU A 533 1.72 27.19 13.59
N PHE A 534 2.94 27.67 13.87
CA PHE A 534 4.10 27.43 13.02
C PHE A 534 4.39 25.93 12.86
N GLU A 535 4.43 25.18 13.96
CA GLU A 535 4.60 23.72 13.92
C GLU A 535 3.48 23.07 13.10
N LEU A 536 2.23 23.41 13.37
CA LEU A 536 1.06 22.87 12.68
C LEU A 536 1.15 23.05 11.15
N PHE A 537 1.50 24.25 10.67
CA PHE A 537 1.61 24.51 9.24
C PHE A 537 2.76 23.72 8.59
N ASN A 538 3.91 23.59 9.26
CA ASN A 538 5.03 22.80 8.75
C ASN A 538 4.75 21.28 8.75
N LEU A 539 3.99 20.79 9.74
CA LEU A 539 3.51 19.41 9.78
C LEU A 539 2.61 19.11 8.57
N LEU A 540 1.64 19.98 8.30
CA LEU A 540 0.76 19.85 7.14
C LEU A 540 1.53 19.92 5.82
N GLY A 541 2.49 20.84 5.69
CA GLY A 541 3.36 20.92 4.52
C GLY A 541 4.17 19.64 4.29
N SER A 542 4.70 19.04 5.37
CA SER A 542 5.45 17.78 5.30
C SER A 542 4.56 16.59 4.92
N LEU A 543 3.33 16.56 5.44
CA LEU A 543 2.32 15.56 5.07
C LEU A 543 1.96 15.67 3.58
N GLN A 544 1.75 16.88 3.07
CA GLN A 544 1.42 17.12 1.65
C GLN A 544 2.56 16.72 0.71
N GLN A 545 3.82 16.92 1.12
CA GLN A 545 4.99 16.52 0.34
C GLN A 545 5.26 15.01 0.35
N THR A 546 4.75 14.29 1.35
CA THR A 546 4.96 12.83 1.51
C THR A 546 3.77 12.06 0.94
N VAL A 547 2.55 12.46 1.29
CA VAL A 547 1.30 11.88 0.80
C VAL A 547 0.74 12.78 -0.30
N VAL A 548 1.24 12.61 -1.53
CA VAL A 548 0.80 13.40 -2.68
C VAL A 548 -0.58 12.93 -3.14
N LEU A 549 -1.57 13.84 -3.15
CA LEU A 549 -2.94 13.54 -3.55
C LEU A 549 -3.28 14.17 -4.92
N PRO A 550 -4.11 13.52 -5.76
CA PRO A 550 -4.66 12.18 -5.58
C PRO A 550 -3.59 11.09 -5.70
N LEU A 551 -3.71 10.01 -4.93
CA LEU A 551 -2.82 8.85 -5.07
C LEU A 551 -3.06 8.19 -6.45
N ALA A 552 -1.97 7.81 -7.13
CA ALA A 552 -2.06 7.11 -8.41
C ALA A 552 -2.75 5.74 -8.27
N SER A 553 -3.35 5.21 -9.33
CA SER A 553 -3.89 3.85 -9.32
C SER A 553 -2.78 2.82 -9.06
N VAL A 554 -3.08 1.80 -8.27
CA VAL A 554 -2.10 0.74 -7.95
C VAL A 554 -2.11 -0.31 -9.06
N ASP A 555 -0.95 -0.50 -9.69
CA ASP A 555 -0.74 -1.55 -10.69
C ASP A 555 -1.05 -2.94 -10.12
N GLU A 556 -1.63 -3.83 -10.93
CA GLU A 556 -1.98 -5.18 -10.48
C GLU A 556 -0.75 -5.97 -9.99
N GLU A 557 0.41 -5.80 -10.62
CA GLU A 557 1.63 -6.51 -10.24
C GLU A 557 2.06 -6.23 -8.80
N ARG A 558 1.85 -4.99 -8.31
CA ARG A 558 2.12 -4.63 -6.92
C ARG A 558 1.15 -5.33 -5.97
N LEU A 559 -0.11 -5.45 -6.38
CA LEU A 559 -1.15 -6.15 -5.61
C LEU A 559 -0.97 -7.67 -5.59
N LEU A 560 -0.14 -8.25 -6.48
CA LEU A 560 0.21 -9.68 -6.42
C LEU A 560 1.23 -9.98 -5.31
N ARG A 561 2.01 -9.00 -4.88
CA ARG A 561 3.01 -9.12 -3.79
C ARG A 561 2.46 -8.57 -2.48
N SER A 562 3.13 -8.88 -1.37
CA SER A 562 2.82 -8.27 -0.07
C SER A 562 3.05 -6.75 -0.12
N ALA A 563 2.26 -6.01 0.66
CA ALA A 563 2.45 -4.57 0.80
C ALA A 563 3.82 -4.27 1.45
N VAL A 564 4.54 -3.30 0.90
CA VAL A 564 5.85 -2.86 1.39
C VAL A 564 5.87 -1.34 1.52
N PRO A 565 6.60 -0.76 2.49
CA PRO A 565 6.71 0.71 2.61
C PRO A 565 7.41 1.31 1.38
N GLU A 566 6.92 2.44 0.87
CA GLU A 566 7.52 3.18 -0.25
C GLU A 566 7.97 4.59 0.17
N GLU A 567 7.15 5.31 0.93
CA GLU A 567 7.50 6.61 1.51
C GLU A 567 7.28 6.55 3.03
N VAL A 568 8.27 7.00 3.79
CA VAL A 568 8.22 7.04 5.27
C VAL A 568 8.61 8.44 5.72
N LEU A 569 7.71 9.10 6.45
CA LEU A 569 7.96 10.39 7.10
C LEU A 569 8.02 10.19 8.61
N LEU A 570 9.16 10.54 9.20
CA LEU A 570 9.35 10.60 10.65
C LEU A 570 9.28 12.05 11.11
N LEU A 571 8.39 12.31 12.07
CA LEU A 571 8.18 13.61 12.68
C LEU A 571 8.55 13.53 14.16
N ILE A 572 9.59 14.26 14.53
CA ILE A 572 10.17 14.21 15.88
C ILE A 572 9.57 15.32 16.74
N ASN A 573 9.16 14.96 17.96
CA ASN A 573 8.64 15.87 18.98
C ASN A 573 7.39 16.67 18.57
N VAL A 574 6.41 16.01 17.95
CA VAL A 574 5.17 16.67 17.54
C VAL A 574 4.43 17.20 18.77
N GLY A 575 4.41 18.52 18.93
CA GLY A 575 3.70 19.23 20.00
C GLY A 575 4.37 19.13 21.36
N VAL A 576 5.69 18.88 21.38
CA VAL A 576 6.52 18.77 22.57
C VAL A 576 7.78 19.61 22.38
N ASP A 577 8.04 20.58 23.25
CA ASP A 577 9.31 21.30 23.25
C ASP A 577 10.29 20.60 24.21
N PRO A 578 11.34 19.92 23.69
CA PRO A 578 12.29 19.19 24.54
C PRO A 578 13.08 20.09 25.49
N LEU A 579 13.10 21.41 25.25
CA LEU A 579 13.81 22.40 26.05
C LEU A 579 12.87 23.40 26.74
N LYS A 580 11.58 23.06 26.90
CA LYS A 580 10.57 23.93 27.53
C LYS A 580 11.04 24.51 28.87
N HIS A 581 11.54 23.66 29.76
CA HIS A 581 12.00 24.09 31.09
C HIS A 581 13.17 25.09 31.02
N HIS A 582 14.13 24.85 30.14
CA HIS A 582 15.27 25.74 29.92
C HIS A 582 14.84 27.10 29.36
N ARG A 583 13.87 27.09 28.45
CA ARG A 583 13.27 28.31 27.87
C ARG A 583 12.53 29.11 28.93
N ASP A 584 11.66 28.45 29.71
CA ASP A 584 10.81 29.11 30.71
C ASP A 584 11.64 29.72 31.85
N LEU A 585 12.80 29.11 32.17
CA LEU A 585 13.72 29.58 33.21
C LEU A 585 14.90 30.44 32.68
N ASN A 586 14.97 30.70 31.37
CA ASN A 586 16.09 31.41 30.71
C ASN A 586 17.48 30.84 31.06
N ILE A 587 17.61 29.51 31.09
CA ILE A 587 18.88 28.84 31.41
C ILE A 587 19.85 29.01 30.24
N LEU A 588 21.01 29.63 30.50
CA LEU A 588 22.09 29.76 29.53
C LEU A 588 22.99 28.53 29.58
N MET A 589 23.28 27.95 28.42
CA MET A 589 24.15 26.78 28.31
C MET A 589 25.62 27.20 28.36
N THR A 590 26.41 26.55 29.21
CA THR A 590 27.85 26.81 29.39
C THR A 590 28.73 25.70 28.83
N THR A 591 28.16 24.59 28.38
CA THR A 591 28.89 23.40 27.93
C THR A 591 28.97 23.30 26.40
N GLU A 592 30.06 22.76 25.88
CA GLU A 592 30.27 22.53 24.44
C GLU A 592 29.53 21.29 23.88
N ARG A 593 28.90 20.48 24.73
CA ARG A 593 28.19 19.26 24.30
C ARG A 593 26.89 19.60 23.58
N THR A 594 26.84 19.33 22.27
CA THR A 594 25.75 19.74 21.37
C THR A 594 25.00 18.59 20.69
N ASP A 595 25.35 17.33 20.97
CA ASP A 595 24.62 16.17 20.46
C ASP A 595 23.16 16.16 20.95
N SER A 596 22.24 15.74 20.09
CA SER A 596 20.80 15.78 20.37
C SER A 596 20.32 14.64 21.29
N LEU A 597 21.09 13.55 21.44
CA LEU A 597 20.74 12.44 22.33
C LEU A 597 21.38 12.56 23.72
N SER A 598 22.44 13.37 23.83
CA SER A 598 23.14 13.68 25.08
C SER A 598 23.47 15.18 25.16
N TYR A 599 22.45 16.03 25.19
CA TYR A 599 22.58 17.48 25.15
C TYR A 599 23.02 18.09 26.48
N ALA A 600 23.87 19.13 26.40
CA ALA A 600 24.35 19.94 27.52
C ALA A 600 25.08 19.15 28.64
N GLY A 601 25.36 19.82 29.77
CA GLY A 601 26.07 19.25 30.91
C GLY A 601 25.31 18.13 31.63
N VAL A 602 23.97 18.18 31.58
CA VAL A 602 23.08 17.19 32.21
C VAL A 602 22.81 15.95 31.34
N ARG A 603 23.32 15.91 30.09
CA ARG A 603 23.11 14.82 29.13
C ARG A 603 21.63 14.51 28.88
N GLU A 604 20.85 15.53 28.50
CA GLU A 604 19.43 15.37 28.18
C GLU A 604 19.23 14.76 26.79
N ASN A 605 18.17 13.96 26.63
CA ASN A 605 17.75 13.47 25.31
C ASN A 605 16.73 14.45 24.74
N LEU A 606 17.03 15.03 23.58
CA LEU A 606 16.11 15.94 22.89
C LEU A 606 15.13 15.20 21.98
N VAL A 607 15.28 13.89 21.74
CA VAL A 607 14.35 13.06 20.94
C VAL A 607 13.37 12.37 21.88
N LEU A 608 12.22 12.99 22.14
CA LEU A 608 11.26 12.54 23.14
C LEU A 608 10.11 11.71 22.56
N THR A 609 9.63 12.07 21.38
CA THR A 609 8.55 11.34 20.68
C THR A 609 8.81 11.28 19.18
N LEU A 610 8.37 10.20 18.55
CA LEU A 610 8.47 10.00 17.11
C LEU A 610 7.11 9.61 16.57
N ASP A 611 6.60 10.36 15.62
CA ASP A 611 5.41 10.01 14.87
C ASP A 611 5.81 9.63 13.44
N GLN A 612 5.42 8.44 13.00
CA GLN A 612 5.74 7.90 11.68
C GLN A 612 4.49 7.87 10.81
N VAL A 613 4.60 8.38 9.58
CA VAL A 613 3.62 8.20 8.50
C VAL A 613 4.23 7.36 7.39
N THR A 614 3.55 6.29 7.00
CA THR A 614 4.03 5.40 5.94
C THR A 614 2.99 5.30 4.84
N VAL A 615 3.42 5.47 3.59
CA VAL A 615 2.65 5.10 2.40
C VAL A 615 3.25 3.83 1.83
N ASN A 616 2.45 2.77 1.69
CA ASN A 616 2.89 1.48 1.17
C ASN A 616 2.55 1.29 -0.31
N SER A 617 3.06 0.23 -0.91
CA SER A 617 2.87 -0.13 -2.33
C SER A 617 1.42 -0.43 -2.73
N TRP A 618 0.51 -0.55 -1.77
CA TRP A 618 -0.94 -0.71 -1.98
C TRP A 618 -1.70 0.61 -1.76
N ASN A 619 -1.01 1.74 -1.61
CA ASN A 619 -1.57 3.05 -1.26
C ASN A 619 -2.28 3.11 0.10
N GLU A 620 -1.98 2.18 1.02
CA GLU A 620 -2.42 2.34 2.41
C GLU A 620 -1.53 3.38 3.09
N VAL A 621 -2.17 4.31 3.81
CA VAL A 621 -1.50 5.31 4.65
C VAL A 621 -1.59 4.84 6.10
N MET A 622 -0.45 4.66 6.75
CA MET A 622 -0.35 4.23 8.14
C MET A 622 0.27 5.33 8.99
N VAL A 623 -0.19 5.42 10.24
CA VAL A 623 0.33 6.34 11.26
C VAL A 623 0.62 5.54 12.53
N SER A 624 1.81 5.71 13.09
CA SER A 624 2.23 5.14 14.37
C SER A 624 2.96 6.19 15.19
N ARG A 625 2.78 6.15 16.51
CA ARG A 625 3.51 7.00 17.45
C ARG A 625 4.35 6.14 18.39
N TYR A 626 5.55 6.61 18.66
CA TYR A 626 6.47 6.06 19.63
C TYR A 626 6.73 7.13 20.70
N ASP A 627 6.47 6.77 21.94
CA ASP A 627 6.75 7.57 23.13
C ASP A 627 7.35 6.68 24.23
N GLY A 628 7.86 7.32 25.29
CA GLY A 628 8.52 6.63 26.39
C GLY A 628 10.05 6.60 26.29
N PRO A 629 10.71 5.91 27.23
CA PRO A 629 12.16 6.00 27.42
C PRO A 629 12.99 5.44 26.25
N HIS A 630 12.40 4.58 25.41
CA HIS A 630 13.08 3.90 24.31
C HIS A 630 12.48 4.22 22.93
N ALA A 631 11.66 5.28 22.84
CA ALA A 631 10.88 5.62 21.64
C ALA A 631 11.70 5.61 20.33
N LEU A 632 12.90 6.18 20.35
CA LEU A 632 13.81 6.23 19.19
C LEU A 632 14.22 4.82 18.73
N LEU A 633 14.60 3.95 19.66
CA LEU A 633 15.10 2.61 19.37
C LEU A 633 13.97 1.65 19.01
N ASP A 634 12.80 1.78 19.65
CA ASP A 634 11.58 1.07 19.26
C ASP A 634 11.15 1.43 17.84
N CYS A 635 11.11 2.73 17.52
CA CYS A 635 10.80 3.20 16.17
C CYS A 635 11.80 2.68 15.13
N LEU A 636 13.10 2.71 15.45
CA LEU A 636 14.14 2.22 14.56
C LEU A 636 14.02 0.72 14.33
N ARG A 637 13.82 -0.09 15.38
CA ARG A 637 13.59 -1.53 15.29
C ARG A 637 12.41 -1.83 14.36
N ASP A 638 11.27 -1.18 14.57
CA ASP A 638 10.06 -1.45 13.82
C ASP A 638 10.17 -1.00 12.36
N TYR A 639 10.86 0.12 12.10
CA TYR A 639 11.21 0.56 10.75
C TYR A 639 12.07 -0.49 10.02
N LEU A 640 13.17 -0.93 10.64
CA LEU A 640 14.10 -1.89 10.05
C LEU A 640 13.44 -3.25 9.75
N ASN A 641 12.57 -3.73 10.65
CA ASN A 641 11.82 -4.97 10.47
C ASN A 641 10.74 -4.90 9.38
N GLN A 642 10.38 -3.70 8.92
CA GLN A 642 9.44 -3.49 7.80
C GLN A 642 10.13 -3.32 6.45
N LEU A 643 11.47 -3.20 6.42
CA LEU A 643 12.22 -3.01 5.19
C LEU A 643 12.15 -4.26 4.30
N PRO A 644 11.78 -4.13 3.02
CA PRO A 644 11.83 -5.25 2.10
C PRO A 644 13.28 -5.49 1.64
N ALA A 645 13.63 -6.76 1.39
CA ALA A 645 15.02 -7.16 1.09
C ALA A 645 15.66 -6.47 -0.14
N ASN A 646 14.85 -6.06 -1.12
CA ASN A 646 15.33 -5.58 -2.42
C ASN A 646 14.94 -4.12 -2.73
N HIS A 647 14.36 -3.39 -1.76
CA HIS A 647 13.89 -2.03 -1.99
C HIS A 647 13.95 -1.21 -0.70
N LEU A 648 14.48 0.01 -0.77
CA LEU A 648 14.47 0.89 0.39
C LEU A 648 13.40 1.96 0.20
N PRO A 649 12.53 2.18 1.20
CA PRO A 649 11.60 3.28 1.15
C PRO A 649 12.35 4.61 1.19
N ARG A 650 11.71 5.67 0.70
CA ARG A 650 12.21 7.03 0.88
C ARG A 650 11.91 7.49 2.30
N LEU A 651 12.94 7.54 3.13
CA LEU A 651 12.86 8.08 4.48
C LEU A 651 13.02 9.61 4.46
N ARG A 652 12.16 10.32 5.20
CA ARG A 652 12.27 11.76 5.46
C ARG A 652 12.15 12.00 6.94
N VAL A 653 13.17 12.57 7.56
CA VAL A 653 13.14 12.92 8.98
C VAL A 653 12.94 14.42 9.13
N ARG A 654 11.97 14.84 9.94
CA ARG A 654 11.62 16.24 10.16
C ARG A 654 11.36 16.51 11.63
N CYS A 655 11.71 17.70 12.07
CA CYS A 655 11.41 18.20 13.40
C CYS A 655 11.09 19.69 13.27
N PHE A 656 10.12 20.18 14.05
CA PHE A 656 9.65 21.56 13.99
C PHE A 656 9.59 22.25 15.35
N CYS A 657 10.11 21.59 16.40
CA CYS A 657 10.16 22.20 17.72
C CYS A 657 10.93 23.52 17.71
N HIS A 658 10.60 24.40 18.65
CA HIS A 658 11.12 25.77 18.68
C HIS A 658 12.66 25.85 18.62
N ASN A 659 13.35 24.98 19.36
CA ASN A 659 14.80 24.99 19.47
C ASN A 659 15.43 23.72 18.87
N ARG A 660 16.55 23.90 18.15
CA ARG A 660 17.41 22.82 17.64
C ARG A 660 16.75 21.79 16.73
N ALA A 661 15.58 22.08 16.17
CA ALA A 661 14.84 21.21 15.25
C ALA A 661 15.73 20.56 14.17
N GLN A 662 16.54 21.36 13.46
CA GLN A 662 17.41 20.84 12.40
C GLN A 662 18.46 19.84 12.91
N PHE A 663 19.09 20.12 14.05
CA PHE A 663 20.09 19.23 14.65
C PHE A 663 19.47 17.93 15.18
N ILE A 664 18.23 18.00 15.70
CA ILE A 664 17.49 16.82 16.15
C ILE A 664 17.15 15.94 14.93
N ALA A 665 16.59 16.53 13.88
CA ALA A 665 16.21 15.81 12.67
C ALA A 665 17.42 15.15 11.99
N GLN A 666 18.50 15.90 11.79
CA GLN A 666 19.73 15.37 11.18
C GLN A 666 20.31 14.22 12.01
N ARG A 667 20.36 14.37 13.34
CA ARG A 667 20.93 13.34 14.20
C ARG A 667 20.13 12.03 14.16
N VAL A 668 18.80 12.11 14.12
CA VAL A 668 17.94 10.92 13.96
C VAL A 668 18.12 10.30 12.58
N GLU A 669 18.22 11.11 11.53
CA GLU A 669 18.47 10.64 10.15
C GLU A 669 19.79 9.87 10.06
N GLU A 670 20.87 10.38 10.65
CA GLU A 670 22.18 9.71 10.71
C GLU A 670 22.12 8.32 11.36
N ILE A 671 21.36 8.18 12.45
CA ILE A 671 21.19 6.89 13.17
C ILE A 671 20.42 5.89 12.29
N PHE A 672 19.33 6.34 11.66
CA PHE A 672 18.50 5.50 10.79
C PHE A 672 19.29 5.05 9.56
N ASP A 673 20.00 5.96 8.90
CA ASP A 673 20.84 5.66 7.74
C ASP A 673 21.96 4.68 8.10
N THR A 674 22.62 4.88 9.25
CA THR A 674 23.67 3.98 9.73
C THR A 674 23.12 2.57 9.98
N ALA A 675 22.05 2.45 10.77
CA ALA A 675 21.48 1.15 11.09
C ALA A 675 20.93 0.43 9.84
N GLN A 676 20.33 1.17 8.89
CA GLN A 676 19.89 0.64 7.61
C GLN A 676 21.06 0.09 6.79
N ASN A 677 22.15 0.86 6.67
CA ASN A 677 23.33 0.42 5.93
C ASN A 677 23.98 -0.82 6.55
N LEU A 678 24.02 -0.90 7.88
CA LEU A 678 24.54 -2.07 8.59
C LEU A 678 23.67 -3.31 8.37
N LEU A 679 22.34 -3.18 8.43
CA LEU A 679 21.43 -4.30 8.17
C LEU A 679 21.54 -4.82 6.73
N LEU A 680 21.75 -3.92 5.76
CA LEU A 680 21.94 -4.27 4.35
C LEU A 680 23.29 -4.94 4.07
N GLY A 681 24.28 -4.78 4.95
CA GLY A 681 25.58 -5.43 4.87
C GLY A 681 25.52 -6.96 4.98
N GLN A 682 24.39 -7.52 5.41
CA GLN A 682 24.13 -8.97 5.59
C GLN A 682 25.07 -9.69 6.58
N GLU A 683 25.82 -8.95 7.39
CA GLU A 683 26.56 -9.47 8.55
C GLU A 683 25.76 -9.29 9.85
N ASN A 684 26.14 -10.04 10.89
CA ASN A 684 25.50 -9.96 12.22
C ASN A 684 26.03 -8.74 13.00
N HIS A 685 25.69 -7.53 12.57
CA HIS A 685 26.18 -6.30 13.19
C HIS A 685 25.55 -6.03 14.56
N ARG A 686 26.37 -5.49 15.49
CA ARG A 686 25.91 -4.83 16.71
C ARG A 686 26.17 -3.33 16.59
N TYR A 687 25.14 -2.50 16.61
CA TYR A 687 25.30 -1.04 16.54
C TYR A 687 25.05 -0.41 17.91
N LEU A 688 26.12 0.12 18.52
CA LEU A 688 26.10 0.72 19.85
C LEU A 688 25.84 2.23 19.75
N VAL A 689 24.73 2.67 20.32
CA VAL A 689 24.28 4.06 20.42
C VAL A 689 24.22 4.47 21.89
N GLN A 690 24.60 5.70 22.21
CA GLN A 690 24.46 6.25 23.56
C GLN A 690 23.36 7.32 23.58
N VAL A 691 22.40 7.18 24.50
CA VAL A 691 21.31 8.14 24.72
C VAL A 691 21.35 8.54 26.19
N GLN A 692 21.55 9.83 26.45
CA GLN A 692 21.84 10.36 27.79
C GLN A 692 23.06 9.66 28.43
N GLN A 693 22.85 8.95 29.53
CA GLN A 693 23.84 8.14 30.23
C GLN A 693 23.69 6.63 29.93
N HIS A 694 22.67 6.24 29.18
CA HIS A 694 22.33 4.85 28.88
C HIS A 694 22.93 4.43 27.53
N TYR A 695 23.26 3.15 27.43
CA TYR A 695 23.76 2.52 26.22
C TYR A 695 22.68 1.66 25.60
N HIS A 696 22.64 1.63 24.28
CA HIS A 696 21.68 0.85 23.52
C HIS A 696 22.44 0.11 22.43
N VAL A 697 22.23 -1.20 22.33
CA VAL A 697 22.80 -2.01 21.25
C VAL A 697 21.67 -2.46 20.34
N MET A 698 21.73 -2.06 19.07
CA MET A 698 20.91 -2.64 18.01
C MET A 698 21.56 -3.92 17.53
N GLU A 699 20.87 -5.04 17.68
CA GLU A 699 21.27 -6.34 17.16
C GLU A 699 20.67 -6.50 15.77
N LEU A 700 21.53 -6.44 14.76
CA LEU A 700 21.14 -6.42 13.34
C LEU A 700 21.56 -7.75 12.71
N THR A 701 20.59 -8.63 12.54
CA THR A 701 20.75 -9.90 11.82
C THR A 701 20.02 -9.84 10.48
N PRO A 702 20.41 -10.62 9.46
CA PRO A 702 19.75 -10.55 8.16
C PRO A 702 18.22 -10.74 8.25
N GLY A 703 17.48 -9.67 7.95
CA GLY A 703 16.01 -9.65 7.98
C GLY A 703 15.37 -9.45 9.36
N GLN A 704 16.15 -9.24 10.42
CA GLN A 704 15.64 -9.00 11.77
C GLN A 704 16.51 -8.03 12.56
N ALA A 705 15.87 -7.01 13.12
CA ALA A 705 16.46 -6.04 14.05
C ALA A 705 15.83 -6.18 15.44
N ASN A 706 16.68 -6.15 16.47
CA ASN A 706 16.28 -6.03 17.87
C ASN A 706 17.11 -4.94 18.57
N HIS A 707 16.72 -4.53 19.78
CA HIS A 707 17.56 -3.64 20.58
C HIS A 707 17.57 -4.04 22.06
N VAL A 708 18.71 -3.80 22.71
CA VAL A 708 18.93 -4.03 24.15
C VAL A 708 19.27 -2.70 24.80
N SER A 709 18.62 -2.37 25.92
CA SER A 709 18.92 -1.17 26.72
C SER A 709 19.77 -1.54 27.93
N LEU A 710 20.87 -0.80 28.12
CA LEU A 710 21.91 -1.07 29.09
C LEU A 710 22.12 0.20 29.92
N ALA A 711 21.69 0.16 31.18
CA ALA A 711 21.59 1.37 31.99
C ALA A 711 22.92 1.92 32.51
N THR A 712 23.94 1.08 32.62
CA THR A 712 25.23 1.45 33.16
C THR A 712 26.36 0.94 32.26
N GLN A 713 27.55 1.49 32.45
CA GLN A 713 28.75 1.01 31.78
C GLN A 713 29.06 -0.45 32.16
N ASP A 714 28.83 -0.85 33.41
CA ASP A 714 29.02 -2.25 33.84
C ASP A 714 28.06 -3.19 33.12
N ALA A 715 26.81 -2.76 32.89
CA ALA A 715 25.85 -3.53 32.09
C ALA A 715 26.30 -3.63 30.63
N LEU A 716 26.85 -2.54 30.06
CA LEU A 716 27.45 -2.57 28.73
C LEU A 716 28.61 -3.56 28.66
N ILE A 717 29.53 -3.52 29.62
CA ILE A 717 30.68 -4.42 29.61
C ILE A 717 30.22 -5.87 29.78
N THR A 718 29.24 -6.12 30.67
CA THR A 718 28.65 -7.46 30.83
C THR A 718 28.09 -7.98 29.51
N TYR A 719 27.31 -7.16 28.80
CA TYR A 719 26.76 -7.50 27.48
C TYR A 719 27.87 -7.75 26.44
N LEU A 720 28.86 -6.85 26.35
CA LEU A 720 29.97 -7.01 25.41
C LEU A 720 30.83 -8.25 25.72
N SER A 721 30.83 -8.68 26.97
CA SER A 721 31.52 -9.88 27.41
C SER A 721 30.77 -11.17 27.13
N GLU A 722 29.47 -11.14 26.79
CA GLU A 722 28.69 -12.35 26.50
C GLU A 722 29.32 -13.20 25.39
N GLU A 723 29.15 -14.52 25.50
CA GLU A 723 29.69 -15.46 24.54
C GLU A 723 28.90 -15.39 23.23
N LEU A 724 29.63 -15.23 22.11
CA LEU A 724 29.05 -15.18 20.78
C LEU A 724 29.27 -16.50 20.05
N ALA A 725 28.26 -16.93 19.30
CA ALA A 725 28.33 -18.16 18.50
C ALA A 725 29.05 -17.97 17.15
N SER A 726 29.19 -16.72 16.69
CA SER A 726 29.83 -16.34 15.44
C SER A 726 30.33 -14.91 15.53
N TYR A 727 31.29 -14.54 14.68
CA TYR A 727 31.78 -13.16 14.59
C TYR A 727 30.64 -12.16 14.39
N SER A 728 30.61 -11.14 15.25
CA SER A 728 29.65 -10.05 15.21
C SER A 728 30.38 -8.70 15.21
N PRO A 729 30.52 -8.05 14.05
CA PRO A 729 31.15 -6.73 13.96
C PRO A 729 30.37 -5.70 14.76
N LEU A 730 31.09 -4.90 15.56
CA LEU A 730 30.49 -3.83 16.35
C LEU A 730 30.73 -2.49 15.67
N HIS A 731 29.64 -1.80 15.33
CA HIS A 731 29.67 -0.42 14.87
C HIS A 731 29.40 0.51 16.06
N LEU A 732 30.30 1.46 16.29
CA LEU A 732 30.18 2.42 17.38
C LEU A 732 29.66 3.75 16.83
N ASP A 733 28.58 4.25 17.41
CA ASP A 733 28.11 5.60 17.12
C ASP A 733 29.16 6.66 17.51
N THR A 734 29.30 7.69 16.68
CA THR A 734 30.36 8.70 16.80
C THR A 734 30.29 9.52 18.09
N MET A 735 29.13 9.59 18.74
CA MET A 735 28.90 10.32 20.00
C MET A 735 28.83 9.39 21.21
N ALA A 736 29.02 8.07 21.03
CA ALA A 736 29.04 7.10 22.11
C ALA A 736 30.43 6.96 22.72
N LEU A 737 30.48 6.71 24.03
CA LEU A 737 31.70 6.40 24.79
C LEU A 737 32.80 7.47 24.70
N GLU A 738 32.46 8.75 24.47
CA GLU A 738 33.43 9.84 24.22
C GLU A 738 34.63 9.82 25.19
N ASP A 739 34.42 9.57 26.47
CA ASP A 739 35.48 9.63 27.49
C ASP A 739 36.04 8.25 27.92
N HIS A 740 35.73 7.17 27.21
CA HIS A 740 36.13 5.81 27.56
C HIS A 740 37.10 5.19 26.55
N ASP A 741 38.05 4.39 27.04
CA ASP A 741 39.01 3.63 26.23
C ASP A 741 38.35 2.63 25.26
N LEU A 742 37.10 2.24 25.54
CA LEU A 742 36.31 1.32 24.73
C LEU A 742 35.99 1.95 23.36
N ALA A 743 35.88 3.27 23.28
CA ALA A 743 35.62 3.97 22.03
C ALA A 743 36.73 3.78 21.00
N LEU A 744 37.97 3.53 21.44
CA LEU A 744 39.10 3.29 20.56
C LEU A 744 39.19 1.85 20.08
N LEU A 745 38.95 0.88 20.99
CA LEU A 745 39.20 -0.53 20.70
C LEU A 745 38.02 -1.24 20.06
N LEU A 746 36.77 -0.92 20.42
CA LEU A 746 35.60 -1.65 19.92
C LEU A 746 35.46 -1.58 18.37
N PRO A 747 35.75 -0.44 17.69
CA PRO A 747 35.72 -0.40 16.23
C PRO A 747 36.86 -1.16 15.55
N MET A 748 37.88 -1.62 16.29
CA MET A 748 39.04 -2.31 15.73
C MET A 748 38.84 -3.83 15.63
N GLY A 749 37.72 -4.38 16.10
CA GLY A 749 37.42 -5.81 16.09
C GLY A 749 37.61 -6.44 14.70
N LEU A 750 38.38 -7.52 14.63
CA LEU A 750 38.63 -8.29 13.41
C LEU A 750 38.14 -9.74 13.55
N PRO A 751 37.59 -10.34 12.49
CA PRO A 751 37.25 -11.75 12.51
C PRO A 751 38.53 -12.60 12.59
N ASP A 752 38.42 -13.78 13.21
CA ASP A 752 39.52 -14.76 13.33
C ASP A 752 40.80 -14.16 13.97
N CYS A 753 40.65 -13.21 14.90
CA CYS A 753 41.76 -12.51 15.53
C CYS A 753 41.48 -12.26 17.02
N VAL A 754 42.44 -12.59 17.88
CA VAL A 754 42.45 -12.18 19.28
C VAL A 754 43.28 -10.90 19.41
N GLN A 755 42.64 -9.79 19.74
CA GLN A 755 43.28 -8.48 19.81
C GLN A 755 43.42 -8.05 21.26
N VAL A 756 44.67 -7.88 21.71
CA VAL A 756 45.02 -7.50 23.07
C VAL A 756 45.36 -6.02 23.11
N PHE A 757 44.63 -5.27 23.92
CA PHE A 757 44.85 -3.85 24.18
C PHE A 757 45.25 -3.67 25.64
N TYR A 758 46.21 -2.80 25.92
CA TYR A 758 46.54 -2.46 27.29
C TYR A 758 46.82 -0.97 27.47
N ARG A 759 46.51 -0.46 28.66
CA ARG A 759 46.76 0.91 29.06
C ARG A 759 47.41 0.97 30.43
N ILE A 760 48.43 1.80 30.58
CA ILE A 760 49.19 1.92 31.82
C ILE A 760 48.77 3.19 32.55
N ASN A 761 48.28 3.04 33.79
CA ASN A 761 47.83 4.11 34.67
C ASN A 761 48.43 3.90 36.07
N ASP A 762 49.37 4.74 36.48
CA ASP A 762 49.92 4.81 37.86
C ASP A 762 50.26 3.45 38.50
N GLY A 763 51.03 2.61 37.80
CA GLY A 763 51.45 1.29 38.30
C GLY A 763 50.38 0.19 38.17
N ILE A 764 49.29 0.46 37.47
CA ILE A 764 48.24 -0.50 37.08
C ILE A 764 48.15 -0.57 35.56
N ALA A 765 47.97 -1.76 35.01
CA ALA A 765 47.62 -1.99 33.62
C ALA A 765 46.14 -2.37 33.52
N GLU A 766 45.39 -1.64 32.72
CA GLU A 766 44.07 -2.05 32.24
C GLU A 766 44.26 -2.86 30.96
N LEU A 767 43.83 -4.12 30.98
CA LEU A 767 43.95 -5.06 29.88
C LEU A 767 42.57 -5.31 29.30
N TYR A 768 42.44 -5.21 27.98
CA TYR A 768 41.24 -5.51 27.22
C TYR A 768 41.61 -6.53 26.14
N VAL A 769 40.76 -7.53 25.92
CA VAL A 769 40.91 -8.52 24.86
C VAL A 769 39.62 -8.57 24.07
N LEU A 770 39.68 -8.37 22.76
CA LEU A 770 38.62 -8.76 21.84
C LEU A 770 38.97 -10.14 21.32
N ASP A 771 38.07 -11.11 21.50
CA ASP A 771 38.25 -12.45 20.97
C ASP A 771 37.92 -12.53 19.47
N GLU A 772 38.11 -13.71 18.90
CA GLU A 772 37.88 -13.99 17.47
C GLU A 772 36.43 -13.77 16.99
N PHE A 773 35.47 -13.66 17.91
CA PHE A 773 34.07 -13.36 17.61
C PHE A 773 33.67 -11.93 17.98
N ASN A 774 34.64 -11.11 18.41
CA ASN A 774 34.49 -9.74 18.84
C ASN A 774 33.73 -9.59 20.18
N ALA A 775 33.88 -10.56 21.08
CA ALA A 775 33.46 -10.44 22.48
C ALA A 775 34.59 -9.83 23.33
N LEU A 776 34.22 -8.99 24.29
CA LEU A 776 35.14 -8.24 25.13
C LEU A 776 35.45 -9.00 26.42
N TRP A 777 36.73 -9.12 26.76
CA TRP A 777 37.19 -9.46 28.08
C TRP A 777 38.05 -8.33 28.65
N GLN A 778 37.97 -8.05 29.94
CA GLN A 778 38.78 -7.02 30.58
C GLN A 778 39.28 -7.44 31.96
N GLN A 779 40.47 -6.94 32.33
CA GLN A 779 41.03 -7.15 33.66
C GLN A 779 41.96 -5.99 34.05
N ARG A 780 42.00 -5.66 35.34
CA ARG A 780 42.97 -4.72 35.93
C ARG A 780 44.07 -5.48 36.66
N LEU A 781 45.32 -5.21 36.32
CA LEU A 781 46.48 -5.91 36.87
C LEU A 781 47.56 -4.93 37.35
N PRO A 782 48.33 -5.23 38.40
CA PRO A 782 49.53 -4.45 38.74
C PRO A 782 50.52 -4.45 37.56
N PHE A 783 51.11 -3.29 37.27
CA PHE A 783 52.05 -3.12 36.17
C PHE A 783 53.47 -2.92 36.69
N HIS A 784 54.39 -3.81 36.27
CA HIS A 784 55.83 -3.67 36.52
C HIS A 784 56.54 -3.26 35.22
N ASP A 785 56.42 -4.08 34.17
CA ASP A 785 56.95 -3.83 32.84
C ASP A 785 56.10 -4.55 31.77
N GLU A 786 56.27 -4.19 30.50
CA GLU A 786 55.49 -4.78 29.40
C GLU A 786 55.75 -6.28 29.20
N GLN A 787 56.96 -6.78 29.47
CA GLN A 787 57.23 -8.22 29.32
C GLN A 787 56.55 -9.04 30.41
N SER A 788 56.60 -8.59 31.69
CA SER A 788 55.94 -9.32 32.79
C SER A 788 54.41 -9.32 32.68
N LEU A 789 53.82 -8.32 32.02
CA LEU A 789 52.38 -8.28 31.73
C LEU A 789 52.00 -9.18 30.53
N LEU A 790 52.67 -9.00 29.38
CA LEU A 790 52.20 -9.56 28.11
C LEU A 790 52.72 -10.98 27.83
N VAL A 791 53.91 -11.35 28.31
CA VAL A 791 54.49 -12.69 28.05
C VAL A 791 53.62 -13.82 28.62
N PRO A 792 53.11 -13.77 29.87
CA PRO A 792 52.25 -14.82 30.40
C PRO A 792 50.94 -14.94 29.60
N LEU A 793 50.34 -13.81 29.22
CA LEU A 793 49.13 -13.77 28.40
C LEU A 793 49.36 -14.33 27.00
N GLN A 794 50.46 -13.98 26.33
CA GLN A 794 50.83 -14.51 25.02
C GLN A 794 50.92 -16.04 25.04
N ARG A 795 51.56 -16.61 26.06
CA ARG A 795 51.70 -18.06 26.20
C ARG A 795 50.35 -18.74 26.37
N PHE A 796 49.51 -18.17 27.23
CA PHE A 796 48.14 -18.65 27.45
C PHE A 796 47.30 -18.61 26.17
N LEU A 797 47.29 -17.49 25.46
CA LEU A 797 46.54 -17.37 24.20
C LEU A 797 47.08 -18.33 23.13
N GLN A 798 48.40 -18.49 23.04
CA GLN A 798 49.03 -19.45 22.13
C GLN A 798 48.68 -20.90 22.47
N SER A 799 48.58 -21.27 23.75
CA SER A 799 48.23 -22.64 24.14
C SER A 799 46.79 -22.98 23.75
N ILE A 800 45.87 -22.03 23.94
CA ILE A 800 44.46 -22.18 23.56
C ILE A 800 44.33 -22.29 22.03
N ILE A 801 44.95 -21.39 21.29
CA ILE A 801 44.90 -21.40 19.82
C ILE A 801 45.55 -22.67 19.27
N TYR A 802 46.69 -23.09 19.81
CA TYR A 802 47.33 -24.35 19.42
C TYR A 802 46.42 -25.56 19.64
N ARG A 803 45.74 -25.65 20.79
CA ARG A 803 44.79 -26.73 21.06
C ARG A 803 43.60 -26.70 20.10
N ARG A 804 43.07 -25.50 19.84
CA ARG A 804 41.99 -25.31 18.86
C ARG A 804 42.41 -25.79 17.47
N ASP A 805 43.59 -25.40 17.00
CA ASP A 805 44.14 -25.78 15.71
C ASP A 805 44.41 -27.29 15.61
N ALA A 806 44.85 -27.91 16.71
CA ALA A 806 45.07 -29.36 16.77
C ALA A 806 43.78 -30.19 16.67
N LEU A 807 42.63 -29.60 17.02
CA LEU A 807 41.32 -30.25 16.94
C LEU A 807 40.60 -29.98 15.61
N LEU A 808 41.15 -29.14 14.72
CA LEU A 808 40.55 -28.85 13.42
C LEU A 808 40.72 -30.03 12.44
N PRO A 809 39.71 -30.32 11.60
CA PRO A 809 39.85 -31.27 10.49
C PRO A 809 40.91 -30.80 9.50
N LEU A 810 41.84 -31.68 9.10
CA LEU A 810 42.92 -31.39 8.15
C LEU A 810 42.44 -31.38 6.67
N ASP A 811 41.19 -30.99 6.40
CA ASP A 811 40.61 -31.00 5.04
C ASP A 811 41.10 -29.78 4.20
N PRO A 812 41.82 -29.99 3.08
CA PRO A 812 42.33 -28.91 2.25
C PRO A 812 41.26 -28.07 1.55
N GLN A 813 39.99 -28.52 1.48
CA GLN A 813 38.93 -27.84 0.73
C GLN A 813 38.19 -26.75 1.54
N GLN A 814 38.39 -26.69 2.86
CA GLN A 814 37.84 -25.65 3.75
C GLN A 814 38.90 -25.20 4.77
N PRO A 815 39.92 -24.42 4.37
CA PRO A 815 40.84 -23.85 5.33
C PRO A 815 40.08 -22.84 6.19
N LEU A 816 39.75 -23.22 7.43
CA LEU A 816 39.39 -22.26 8.47
C LEU A 816 40.61 -21.36 8.73
N GLY A 817 40.39 -20.05 8.85
CA GLY A 817 41.47 -19.08 9.06
C GLY A 817 42.19 -19.35 10.37
N ALA A 818 43.52 -19.36 10.34
CA ALA A 818 44.33 -19.47 11.55
C ALA A 818 44.10 -18.21 12.42
N VAL A 819 43.71 -18.42 13.68
CA VAL A 819 43.44 -17.29 14.59
C VAL A 819 44.75 -16.55 14.89
N GLN A 820 44.78 -15.26 14.58
CA GLN A 820 45.96 -14.42 14.83
C GLN A 820 45.88 -13.74 16.20
N ILE A 821 47.02 -13.37 16.77
CA ILE A 821 47.08 -12.53 17.97
C ILE A 821 47.74 -11.19 17.61
N GLN A 822 47.07 -10.09 17.94
CA GLN A 822 47.58 -8.74 17.72
C GLN A 822 47.63 -7.95 19.03
N TYR A 823 48.63 -7.08 19.17
CA TYR A 823 48.86 -6.30 20.40
C TYR A 823 48.82 -4.81 20.12
N TYR A 824 48.20 -4.07 21.02
CA TYR A 824 48.05 -2.62 20.95
C TYR A 824 48.22 -1.99 22.31
N GLN A 825 48.86 -0.81 22.34
CA GLN A 825 48.93 0.03 23.54
C GLN A 825 48.05 1.26 23.36
N LEU A 826 47.19 1.53 24.34
CA LEU A 826 46.37 2.74 24.36
C LEU A 826 47.19 3.90 24.93
N LEU A 827 47.26 5.01 24.19
CA LEU A 827 48.07 6.18 24.54
C LEU A 827 47.24 7.47 24.52
N PRO A 828 47.55 8.48 25.36
CA PRO A 828 48.63 8.48 26.36
C PRO A 828 48.31 7.63 27.60
N SER A 829 49.36 7.13 28.24
CA SER A 829 49.30 6.53 29.58
C SER A 829 48.87 7.56 30.63
N GLY A 830 48.24 7.10 31.71
CA GLY A 830 47.79 7.93 32.83
C GLY A 830 46.28 8.21 32.83
N THR A 831 45.83 8.93 33.85
CA THR A 831 44.40 9.10 34.21
C THR A 831 43.55 9.93 33.23
N GLY A 832 44.17 10.52 32.20
CA GLY A 832 43.45 11.26 31.15
C GLY A 832 42.70 10.35 30.18
N ARG A 833 42.18 10.91 29.08
CA ARG A 833 41.54 10.15 28.00
C ARG A 833 42.58 9.58 27.02
N ALA A 834 42.47 8.29 26.69
CA ALA A 834 43.25 7.70 25.60
C ALA A 834 42.81 8.30 24.26
N ARG A 835 43.76 8.54 23.35
CA ARG A 835 43.52 9.20 22.05
C ARG A 835 43.85 8.33 20.85
N ARG A 836 44.65 7.28 21.02
CA ARG A 836 45.02 6.35 19.95
C ARG A 836 45.39 4.97 20.48
N ALA A 837 45.17 3.95 19.67
CA ALA A 837 45.75 2.63 19.83
C ALA A 837 47.00 2.52 18.94
N GLU A 838 48.16 2.26 19.54
CA GLU A 838 49.43 2.09 18.82
C GLU A 838 49.76 0.59 18.71
N PRO A 839 49.99 0.04 17.51
CA PRO A 839 50.33 -1.37 17.37
C PRO A 839 51.67 -1.68 18.03
N ARG A 840 51.72 -2.83 18.71
CA ARG A 840 52.91 -3.36 19.37
C ARG A 840 53.28 -4.73 18.80
N PRO A 841 54.57 -5.04 18.66
CA PRO A 841 54.98 -6.40 18.29
C PRO A 841 54.57 -7.38 19.39
N ALA A 842 54.31 -8.64 19.01
CA ALA A 842 54.08 -9.69 19.98
C ALA A 842 55.27 -9.80 20.95
N PRO A 843 55.03 -9.98 22.27
CA PRO A 843 56.09 -10.11 23.25
C PRO A 843 57.00 -11.30 22.93
N GLN A 844 58.32 -11.08 22.96
CA GLN A 844 59.28 -12.13 22.68
C GLN A 844 59.37 -13.10 23.85
N THR A 845 59.16 -14.39 23.60
CA THR A 845 59.43 -15.49 24.54
C THR A 845 60.80 -16.09 24.25
N PRO A 846 61.88 -15.69 24.96
CA PRO A 846 63.20 -16.28 24.74
C PRO A 846 63.19 -17.77 25.13
N ALA A 847 63.55 -18.65 24.18
CA ALA A 847 63.53 -20.11 24.34
C ALA A 847 64.39 -20.64 25.52
N ASN A 848 65.34 -19.85 26.00
CA ASN A 848 66.33 -20.25 27.01
C ASN A 848 66.06 -19.72 28.44
N LYS A 849 64.94 -19.05 28.70
CA LYS A 849 64.55 -18.67 30.07
C LYS A 849 63.62 -19.74 30.66
N PRO A 850 64.03 -20.50 31.70
CA PRO A 850 63.12 -21.39 32.40
C PRO A 850 61.98 -20.57 33.01
N PHE A 851 60.74 -20.98 32.75
CA PHE A 851 59.53 -20.37 33.28
C PHE A 851 58.78 -21.44 34.09
N TYR A 852 57.98 -21.00 35.05
CA TYR A 852 57.23 -21.89 35.92
C TYR A 852 55.84 -22.14 35.34
N ASP A 853 55.68 -23.27 34.62
CA ASP A 853 54.42 -23.56 33.93
C ASP A 853 53.34 -23.99 34.93
N VAL A 854 52.22 -23.29 34.89
CA VAL A 854 51.02 -23.59 35.69
C VAL A 854 49.88 -23.86 34.72
N GLN A 855 49.49 -25.12 34.61
CA GLN A 855 48.37 -25.56 33.80
C GLN A 855 47.17 -25.87 34.69
N ALA A 856 45.98 -25.42 34.29
CA ALA A 856 44.74 -25.76 34.96
C ALA A 856 43.90 -26.69 34.08
N ILE A 857 43.30 -27.72 34.66
CA ILE A 857 42.33 -28.60 34.00
C ILE A 857 41.02 -28.52 34.79
N ILE A 858 39.95 -28.16 34.09
CA ILE A 858 38.61 -28.03 34.65
C ILE A 858 37.72 -29.13 34.08
N GLY A 859 37.21 -29.99 34.96
CA GLY A 859 36.35 -31.12 34.61
C GLY A 859 35.02 -31.13 35.35
N LYS A 860 34.12 -32.03 34.96
CA LYS A 860 32.86 -32.28 35.69
C LYS A 860 33.13 -33.05 36.99
N ALA A 861 32.61 -32.55 38.10
CA ALA A 861 32.60 -33.24 39.40
C ALA A 861 31.18 -33.80 39.69
N ALA A 862 30.71 -33.71 40.94
CA ALA A 862 29.33 -34.06 41.31
C ALA A 862 28.31 -33.20 40.52
N PRO A 863 27.03 -33.61 40.39
CA PRO A 863 26.02 -32.85 39.63
C PRO A 863 25.96 -31.38 40.06
N GLY A 864 26.32 -30.47 39.16
CA GLY A 864 26.34 -29.01 39.42
C GLY A 864 27.65 -28.46 40.01
N GLN A 865 28.68 -29.28 40.18
CA GLN A 865 30.01 -28.86 40.65
C GLN A 865 31.08 -29.07 39.58
N VAL A 866 32.10 -28.21 39.63
CA VAL A 866 33.26 -28.24 38.75
C VAL A 866 34.45 -28.74 39.56
N GLY A 867 35.23 -29.67 39.01
CA GLY A 867 36.45 -30.16 39.65
C GLY A 867 37.69 -29.50 39.05
N ILE A 868 38.58 -29.00 39.90
CA ILE A 868 39.79 -28.28 39.49
C ILE A 868 41.03 -29.14 39.76
N THR A 869 41.91 -29.25 38.75
CA THR A 869 43.26 -29.82 38.90
C THR A 869 44.29 -28.85 38.36
N LEU A 870 45.31 -28.54 39.16
CA LEU A 870 46.42 -27.65 38.80
C LEU A 870 47.71 -28.47 38.66
N TYR A 871 48.43 -28.26 37.56
CA TYR A 871 49.76 -28.82 37.34
C TYR A 871 50.80 -27.72 37.40
N CYS A 872 51.75 -27.83 38.32
CA CYS A 872 52.89 -26.92 38.41
C CYS A 872 54.17 -27.67 38.00
N ASN A 873 54.78 -27.30 36.87
CA ASN A 873 55.92 -28.02 36.29
C ASN A 873 55.74 -29.55 36.28
N GLN A 874 54.59 -30.02 35.80
CA GLN A 874 54.17 -31.44 35.71
C GLN A 874 53.80 -32.12 37.03
N ARG A 875 53.88 -31.43 38.19
CA ARG A 875 53.37 -31.95 39.46
C ARG A 875 51.89 -31.64 39.62
N GLU A 876 51.09 -32.68 39.82
CA GLU A 876 49.64 -32.58 39.98
C GLU A 876 49.23 -32.14 41.38
N PHE A 877 48.24 -31.26 41.45
CA PHE A 877 47.51 -30.87 42.65
C PHE A 877 46.03 -30.86 42.30
N SER A 878 45.25 -31.77 42.88
CA SER A 878 43.82 -31.90 42.57
C SER A 878 42.94 -31.51 43.75
N GLU A 879 41.76 -30.98 43.46
CA GLU A 879 40.72 -30.71 44.47
C GLU A 879 40.27 -31.99 45.20
N LEU A 880 40.39 -33.15 44.57
CA LEU A 880 40.14 -34.46 45.19
C LEU A 880 41.10 -34.77 46.34
N GLU A 881 42.37 -34.33 46.23
CA GLU A 881 43.39 -34.57 47.24
C GLU A 881 43.41 -33.49 48.32
N PHE A 882 43.24 -32.22 47.93
CA PHE A 882 43.46 -31.08 48.83
C PHE A 882 42.19 -30.30 49.23
N GLY A 883 41.03 -30.58 48.61
CA GLY A 883 39.77 -29.89 48.87
C GLY A 883 39.92 -28.36 48.85
N ASP A 884 39.34 -27.69 49.85
CA ASP A 884 39.39 -26.23 50.02
C ASP A 884 40.83 -25.67 50.19
N GLN A 885 41.83 -26.51 50.43
CA GLN A 885 43.22 -26.10 50.61
C GLN A 885 44.02 -26.08 49.29
N LEU A 886 43.42 -26.49 48.17
CA LEU A 886 44.11 -26.62 46.88
C LEU A 886 44.96 -25.38 46.53
N PHE A 887 44.36 -24.19 46.52
CA PHE A 887 45.05 -22.96 46.16
C PHE A 887 46.16 -22.57 47.14
N ALA A 888 46.00 -22.86 48.44
CA ALA A 888 47.01 -22.58 49.46
C ALA A 888 48.24 -23.49 49.32
N VAL A 889 48.04 -24.78 49.04
CA VAL A 889 49.12 -25.75 48.81
C VAL A 889 49.89 -25.41 47.53
N VAL A 890 49.16 -25.08 46.45
CA VAL A 890 49.77 -24.68 45.19
C VAL A 890 50.53 -23.36 45.33
N ALA A 891 50.00 -22.39 46.08
CA ALA A 891 50.68 -21.14 46.40
C ALA A 891 52.01 -21.37 47.13
N GLN A 892 52.06 -22.26 48.13
CA GLN A 892 53.29 -22.61 48.84
C GLN A 892 54.33 -23.27 47.92
N GLU A 893 53.91 -24.17 47.04
CA GLU A 893 54.79 -24.79 46.06
C GLU A 893 55.38 -23.73 45.10
N ILE A 894 54.55 -22.82 44.58
CA ILE A 894 55.01 -21.74 43.70
C ILE A 894 56.02 -20.85 44.41
N VAL A 895 55.76 -20.43 45.66
CA VAL A 895 56.69 -19.59 46.44
C VAL A 895 58.01 -20.32 46.70
N GLY A 896 57.97 -21.60 47.04
CA GLY A 896 59.16 -22.41 47.29
C GLY A 896 60.10 -22.54 46.08
N GLN A 897 59.60 -22.30 44.87
CA GLN A 897 60.34 -22.39 43.62
C GLN A 897 60.84 -21.03 43.10
N ARG A 898 60.49 -19.91 43.77
CA ARG A 898 60.95 -18.57 43.39
C ARG A 898 62.41 -18.36 43.79
N ARG A 899 63.22 -17.88 42.84
CA ARG A 899 64.65 -17.56 43.04
C ARG A 899 64.89 -16.10 43.45
N GLU A 900 63.91 -15.23 43.25
CA GLU A 900 63.97 -13.79 43.55
C GLU A 900 63.06 -13.48 44.74
N ALA A 901 63.46 -12.51 45.58
CA ALA A 901 62.70 -12.10 46.77
C ALA A 901 61.47 -11.22 46.45
N GLU A 902 61.27 -10.86 45.18
CA GLU A 902 60.14 -10.05 44.74
C GLU A 902 58.84 -10.87 44.68
N ARG A 903 57.78 -10.32 45.27
CA ARG A 903 56.44 -10.92 45.28
C ARG A 903 55.71 -10.57 43.97
N TYR A 904 55.98 -11.30 42.90
CA TYR A 904 55.22 -11.18 41.65
C TYR A 904 53.98 -12.10 41.63
N ARG A 905 52.97 -11.82 40.79
CA ARG A 905 51.76 -12.64 40.67
C ARG A 905 52.06 -13.99 40.01
N CYS A 906 51.28 -15.02 40.35
CA CYS A 906 51.24 -16.23 39.56
C CYS A 906 50.29 -16.07 38.38
N TYR A 907 50.69 -16.60 37.23
CA TYR A 907 49.91 -16.64 36.01
C TYR A 907 49.69 -18.08 35.57
N ILE A 908 48.48 -18.39 35.13
CA ILE A 908 48.14 -19.66 34.49
C ILE A 908 48.55 -19.55 33.03
N THR A 909 49.42 -20.47 32.60
CA THR A 909 49.97 -20.51 31.25
C THR A 909 49.19 -21.40 30.30
N ASP A 910 48.35 -22.29 30.82
CA ASP A 910 47.47 -23.12 30.01
C ASP A 910 46.23 -23.52 30.80
N LEU A 911 45.08 -23.62 30.12
CA LEU A 911 43.81 -24.00 30.72
C LEU A 911 43.05 -24.95 29.79
N ASP A 912 42.67 -26.13 30.29
CA ASP A 912 41.85 -27.12 29.59
C ASP A 912 40.43 -27.16 30.15
N LEU A 913 39.44 -26.97 29.26
CA LEU A 913 38.00 -26.99 29.56
C LEU A 913 37.27 -28.19 28.90
N SER A 914 37.99 -29.09 28.22
CA SER A 914 37.41 -30.23 27.49
C SER A 914 36.57 -31.15 28.38
N GLY A 915 36.96 -31.32 29.66
CA GLY A 915 36.20 -32.09 30.64
C GLY A 915 34.83 -31.48 30.99
N LEU A 916 34.65 -30.17 30.78
CA LEU A 916 33.41 -29.44 31.04
C LEU A 916 32.53 -29.33 29.79
N LEU A 917 33.13 -28.94 28.66
CA LEU A 917 32.43 -28.55 27.43
C LEU A 917 32.43 -29.65 26.35
N GLY A 918 33.24 -30.70 26.49
CA GLY A 918 33.54 -31.66 25.42
C GLY A 918 34.54 -31.10 24.41
N ASP A 919 34.75 -31.79 23.28
CA ASP A 919 35.67 -31.37 22.21
C ASP A 919 35.09 -30.24 21.31
N VAL A 920 34.23 -29.38 21.86
CA VAL A 920 33.58 -28.29 21.14
C VAL A 920 34.49 -27.06 21.14
N GLN A 921 34.69 -26.46 19.97
CA GLN A 921 35.41 -25.20 19.85
C GLN A 921 34.72 -24.11 20.67
N SER A 922 35.44 -23.57 21.64
CA SER A 922 34.93 -22.57 22.59
C SER A 922 35.66 -21.25 22.38
N PRO A 923 34.98 -20.09 22.50
CA PRO A 923 35.59 -18.78 22.30
C PRO A 923 36.74 -18.50 23.28
N SER A 924 37.78 -17.78 22.85
CA SER A 924 38.93 -17.44 23.71
C SER A 924 38.53 -16.67 24.98
N ASN A 925 37.47 -15.87 24.92
CA ASN A 925 36.91 -15.13 26.07
C ASN A 925 36.48 -16.06 27.22
N LEU A 926 35.91 -17.24 26.93
CA LEU A 926 35.51 -18.20 27.95
C LEU A 926 36.72 -18.71 28.76
N TYR A 927 37.82 -19.02 28.08
CA TYR A 927 39.06 -19.43 28.74
C TYR A 927 39.66 -18.30 29.58
N LEU A 928 39.60 -17.06 29.10
CA LEU A 928 40.10 -15.88 29.83
C LEU A 928 39.30 -15.62 31.11
N ARG A 929 37.99 -15.87 31.13
CA ARG A 929 37.15 -15.78 32.34
C ARG A 929 37.59 -16.78 33.41
N TYR A 930 37.64 -18.07 33.07
CA TYR A 930 38.10 -19.10 34.01
C TYR A 930 39.55 -18.88 34.47
N LYS A 931 40.43 -18.43 33.58
CA LYS A 931 41.80 -18.02 33.94
C LYS A 931 41.79 -16.92 35.00
N ALA A 932 40.98 -15.88 34.82
CA ALA A 932 40.92 -14.76 35.75
C ALA A 932 40.48 -15.20 37.16
N ASP A 933 39.44 -16.05 37.23
CA ASP A 933 38.90 -16.55 38.50
C ASP A 933 39.92 -17.44 39.23
N LEU A 934 40.55 -18.37 38.51
CA LEU A 934 41.58 -19.24 39.08
C LEU A 934 42.84 -18.46 39.51
N GLU A 935 43.27 -17.48 38.71
CA GLU A 935 44.39 -16.61 39.07
C GLU A 935 44.05 -15.71 40.26
N LEU A 936 42.81 -15.24 40.39
CA LEU A 936 42.37 -14.49 41.56
C LEU A 936 42.53 -15.35 42.82
N ALA A 937 41.93 -16.54 42.84
CA ALA A 937 41.99 -17.47 43.97
C ALA A 937 43.44 -17.85 44.33
N LEU A 938 44.27 -18.12 43.31
CA LEU A 938 45.67 -18.48 43.51
C LEU A 938 46.50 -17.30 44.05
N ASN A 939 46.28 -16.09 43.54
CA ASN A 939 47.01 -14.91 44.00
C ASN A 939 46.54 -14.40 45.37
N GLU A 940 45.27 -14.61 45.73
CA GLU A 940 44.80 -14.38 47.10
C GLU A 940 45.47 -15.34 48.08
N ALA A 941 45.55 -16.62 47.74
CA ALA A 941 46.28 -17.60 48.54
C ALA A 941 47.77 -17.25 48.65
N LEU A 942 48.42 -16.80 47.56
CA LEU A 942 49.81 -16.35 47.57
C LEU A 942 50.07 -15.13 48.48
N ASN A 943 49.07 -14.27 48.71
CA ASN A 943 49.21 -13.14 49.62
C ASN A 943 49.13 -13.56 51.11
N GLN A 944 48.63 -14.75 51.38
CA GLN A 944 48.48 -15.32 52.72
C GLN A 944 49.67 -16.20 53.14
N VAL A 945 50.53 -16.57 52.18
CA VAL A 945 51.79 -17.32 52.34
C VAL A 945 52.97 -16.34 52.41
#